data_AF-A0A818GHH2-F1
#
_entry.id   AF-A0A818GHH2-F1
#
_cell.length_a   1.000
_cell.length_b   1.000
_cell.length_c   1.000
_cell.angle_alpha   90.00
_cell.angle_beta   90.00
_cell.angle_gamma   90.00
#
_symmetry.space_group_name_H-M   'P 1'
#
loop_
_entity.id
_entity.type
_entity.pdbx_description
1 polymer ?
#
loop_
_entity_poly.entity_id
_entity_poly.type
_entity_poly.pdbx_seq_one_letter_code
_entity_poly.pdbx_strand_id
1 'polypeptide(L)'
;MTATHNVYDILTQIFSKVPSQYEEEDNSNDRHLFPHQLSDVGEYLDNKLTNIAIASSKPPLDYEQYRIGPSTTSLILNDATGIVQCTRSDYTGIASFNTVRADVCVFRGKWQYEVLLETRGVMQFGWCTIKCNFSQEIGVGDTWTSFSYDGGRIRKWNVQNSKYGDPWLAGDIISCLIDCDEGTISFKRNGVDLGIAFDNVPCGRGIAYFPAISLSQNERIKINFGSTPFRHPTLNYLPIDQKPQVFVEQADFLLNIFQQIIYLGKYQRCNGSNKTSNVLKLSQPRPIYDPKYDAILMIMAQQITERLCPLLNSSYIIQQCLISMLLKLNQESIQDEQIEISLCLDYFWAFFESNDLTTIITQLFLSLNILYFFEPIQINFDNQRQYLYLLHSILKHEDTRKLSLESIFFLKVKLPLFIDIKPPDSDVLKQIIPDGWPTKKLNLNELERDLNCLPTYRKLKDDLKLLETIQIEILKLLLTPSDVLQHPPSSKYLFITKFRIFLKENLTESPLHNYQPGIIRNFFHRLLQVLEYYWNQYHEIKSMDEGREYSLPFDAAYVPSQKFIDNNFDYFNLQRLGGVQSHLEKEYSADLKRARSSVTPPTPTTSSFLARAFSDQSSRYDDMSDLVNGRDRYRHSLGFNLKSPNATGSESLTELLDGLILLYHVGVHKHYVKAAEVVDSLREYTESLTDIENKLSNCRNDCPEIREELIRSKKIFEQQTEDLTRKIAWITINVFSQEKRRDIVILHRSVHRTLQLACEAGNLFSFVPEIYLNDIYLNTFTALNVYYPLEDSAISREIATDFVQFIANHLQDTRIVNTDVRDNIIQSLSAFCFYSGSLRALENMREFNRTVLIRALLTPYTNRPWAMTNLILVRFWKGCGFGFRYSHVYPSKFLQSLRKDRIQDPAPSIKYQQEIGRYLLRNIDDAIVFLNSLLGQLNWAFSEFMGLLKELVPTKTRYMPTIEHRQMKICSTCFDVTVSLLRTIEMIICVAPNIMLDKHLPKSEMLLIRLLQLLSQIINRLVTKNYVLEEIERLKMSVLDNIHPYPMFSAVCGILIHLINRTSTETSLRVCRAIYSEADLDLPSLHRLIYGSDTDTSKSDSSSHFTLISQREINRSEANELDEFYHKVNDTFQKLAKTTTKTDDNDDSMCIICYSHQIQVEFRPCKHQTCLSCINTHFLTSNECFFCKARIEQVVDSTTGRVIDSVKPNENYTKDK
;
A
#
# COMPACT_ATOMS: atom_id res chain seq x y z
N MET A 1 -70.03 18.84 -12.16
CA MET A 1 -69.73 18.99 -13.60
C MET A 1 -68.39 18.33 -13.85
N THR A 2 -68.44 17.16 -14.46
CA THR A 2 -67.35 16.26 -14.80
C THR A 2 -66.57 16.83 -15.99
N ALA A 3 -65.36 17.36 -15.76
CA ALA A 3 -64.45 17.69 -16.84
C ALA A 3 -63.87 16.37 -17.39
N THR A 4 -64.52 15.81 -18.40
CA THR A 4 -63.88 14.84 -19.30
C THR A 4 -62.80 15.62 -20.05
N HIS A 5 -61.53 15.44 -19.70
CA HIS A 5 -60.43 16.01 -20.49
C HIS A 5 -60.53 15.47 -21.91
N ASN A 6 -60.72 16.36 -22.89
CA ASN A 6 -60.68 15.98 -24.29
C ASN A 6 -59.22 15.64 -24.63
N VAL A 7 -58.98 14.68 -25.53
CA VAL A 7 -57.63 14.32 -26.01
C VAL A 7 -56.86 15.58 -26.43
N TYR A 8 -57.58 16.52 -27.07
CA TYR A 8 -57.08 17.83 -27.45
C TYR A 8 -56.55 18.68 -26.29
N ASP A 9 -57.21 18.66 -25.12
CA ASP A 9 -56.77 19.45 -23.96
C ASP A 9 -55.45 18.90 -23.38
N ILE A 10 -55.28 17.58 -23.42
CA ILE A 10 -54.07 16.89 -22.95
C ILE A 10 -52.91 17.15 -23.90
N LEU A 11 -53.15 17.05 -25.21
CA LEU A 11 -52.16 17.40 -26.24
C LEU A 11 -51.76 18.88 -26.13
N THR A 12 -52.73 19.77 -25.92
CA THR A 12 -52.46 21.19 -25.67
C THR A 12 -51.55 21.38 -24.46
N GLN A 13 -51.81 20.68 -23.35
CA GLN A 13 -50.94 20.75 -22.16
C GLN A 13 -49.51 20.26 -22.43
N ILE A 14 -49.34 19.14 -23.16
CA ILE A 14 -48.03 18.58 -23.52
C ILE A 14 -47.21 19.56 -24.38
N PHE A 15 -47.84 20.21 -25.36
CA PHE A 15 -47.14 21.10 -26.30
C PHE A 15 -47.12 22.59 -25.86
N SER A 16 -47.91 23.02 -24.88
CA SER A 16 -48.06 24.43 -24.46
C SER A 16 -46.81 25.11 -23.87
N LYS A 17 -45.75 24.36 -23.57
CA LYS A 17 -44.50 24.86 -22.97
C LYS A 17 -43.25 24.58 -23.81
N VAL A 18 -43.41 24.25 -25.09
CA VAL A 18 -42.26 24.16 -26.01
C VAL A 18 -41.65 25.56 -26.16
N PRO A 19 -40.32 25.73 -26.03
CA PRO A 19 -39.68 27.05 -26.09
C PRO A 19 -39.98 27.81 -27.40
N SER A 20 -40.30 29.11 -27.30
CA SER A 20 -40.65 30.01 -28.41
C SER A 20 -39.57 30.19 -29.49
N GLN A 21 -38.34 29.73 -29.24
CA GLN A 21 -37.25 29.71 -30.23
C GLN A 21 -37.48 28.71 -31.37
N TYR A 22 -38.44 27.80 -31.23
CA TYR A 22 -38.92 26.92 -32.31
C TYR A 22 -40.22 27.44 -32.99
N GLU A 23 -40.66 28.66 -32.63
CA GLU A 23 -41.88 29.31 -33.10
C GLU A 23 -41.63 30.52 -34.03
N GLU A 24 -40.40 30.81 -34.47
CA GLU A 24 -40.17 32.02 -35.28
C GLU A 24 -40.83 31.97 -36.67
N GLU A 25 -41.71 32.95 -36.88
CA GLU A 25 -42.48 33.31 -38.08
C GLU A 25 -43.34 32.19 -38.68
N ASP A 26 -44.28 31.68 -37.88
CA ASP A 26 -45.53 31.14 -38.40
C ASP A 26 -46.21 32.23 -39.26
N ASN A 27 -46.00 32.15 -40.58
CA ASN A 27 -46.92 32.73 -41.53
C ASN A 27 -48.33 32.26 -41.15
N SER A 28 -49.29 33.17 -41.18
CA SER A 28 -50.66 33.04 -40.65
C SER A 28 -51.52 31.88 -41.21
N ASN A 29 -50.94 30.93 -41.94
CA ASN A 29 -51.56 29.74 -42.52
C ASN A 29 -51.20 28.42 -41.81
N ASP A 30 -50.21 28.35 -40.91
CA ASP A 30 -49.74 27.07 -40.32
C ASP A 30 -50.42 26.64 -39.01
N ARG A 31 -51.46 27.37 -38.56
CA ARG A 31 -52.33 26.94 -37.45
C ARG A 31 -53.12 25.64 -37.72
N HIS A 32 -53.01 25.08 -38.93
CA HIS A 32 -53.68 23.84 -39.34
C HIS A 32 -52.90 22.54 -39.04
N LEU A 33 -51.73 22.61 -38.41
CA LEU A 33 -50.88 21.44 -38.12
C LEU A 33 -50.77 21.06 -36.65
N PHE A 34 -51.47 21.73 -35.72
CA PHE A 34 -51.51 21.29 -34.32
C PHE A 34 -52.30 19.96 -34.24
N PRO A 35 -51.74 18.89 -33.67
CA PRO A 35 -52.42 17.58 -33.67
C PRO A 35 -53.72 17.66 -32.86
N HIS A 36 -54.86 17.50 -33.55
CA HIS A 36 -56.18 17.48 -32.92
C HIS A 36 -56.57 16.08 -32.44
N GLN A 37 -55.95 15.04 -33.01
CA GLN A 37 -56.13 13.63 -32.64
C GLN A 37 -54.78 12.93 -32.43
N LEU A 38 -54.78 11.80 -31.72
CA LEU A 38 -53.56 11.01 -31.43
C LEU A 38 -52.90 10.42 -32.69
N SER A 39 -53.66 10.17 -33.75
CA SER A 39 -53.14 9.69 -35.04
C SER A 39 -52.21 10.68 -35.73
N ASP A 40 -52.46 11.98 -35.52
CA ASP A 40 -51.82 13.06 -36.28
C ASP A 40 -50.50 13.50 -35.62
N VAL A 41 -50.25 13.05 -34.39
CA VAL A 41 -49.05 13.38 -33.61
C VAL A 41 -47.78 12.87 -34.29
N GLY A 42 -47.82 11.66 -34.86
CA GLY A 42 -46.64 11.09 -35.51
C GLY A 42 -46.17 11.94 -36.70
N GLU A 43 -47.09 12.25 -37.62
CA GLU A 43 -46.83 13.08 -38.79
C GLU A 43 -46.38 14.50 -38.39
N TYR A 44 -46.99 15.09 -37.35
CA TYR A 44 -46.56 16.37 -36.81
C TYR A 44 -45.11 16.36 -36.31
N LEU A 45 -44.72 15.33 -35.55
CA LEU A 45 -43.36 15.19 -35.04
C LEU A 45 -42.36 15.02 -36.19
N ASP A 46 -42.65 14.18 -37.18
CA ASP A 46 -41.76 13.94 -38.32
C ASP A 46 -41.56 15.22 -39.17
N ASN A 47 -42.62 15.98 -39.40
CA ASN A 47 -42.55 17.27 -40.10
C ASN A 47 -41.70 18.29 -39.33
N LYS A 48 -41.89 18.41 -38.00
CA LYS A 48 -41.08 19.32 -37.17
C LYS A 48 -39.61 18.90 -37.12
N LEU A 49 -39.32 17.60 -36.97
CA LEU A 49 -37.93 17.10 -36.99
C LEU A 49 -37.23 17.33 -38.33
N THR A 50 -37.98 17.23 -39.44
CA THR A 50 -37.48 17.53 -40.79
C THR A 50 -37.20 19.02 -40.96
N ASN A 51 -38.09 19.89 -40.47
CA ASN A 51 -37.87 21.34 -40.50
C ASN A 51 -36.65 21.76 -39.67
N ILE A 52 -36.45 21.16 -38.49
CA ILE A 52 -35.23 21.36 -37.68
C ILE A 52 -34.00 20.90 -38.45
N ALA A 53 -34.06 19.73 -39.11
CA ALA A 53 -32.95 19.26 -39.93
C ALA A 53 -32.62 20.23 -41.07
N ILE A 54 -33.62 20.78 -41.76
CA ILE A 54 -33.42 21.73 -42.86
C ILE A 54 -32.81 23.04 -42.33
N ALA A 55 -33.35 23.59 -41.25
CA ALA A 55 -32.86 24.83 -40.65
C ALA A 55 -31.39 24.71 -40.20
N SER A 56 -31.02 23.55 -39.66
CA SER A 56 -29.72 23.33 -38.99
C SER A 56 -28.71 22.57 -39.85
N SER A 57 -29.10 22.16 -41.07
CA SER A 57 -28.24 21.47 -42.04
C SER A 57 -27.17 22.33 -42.68
N LYS A 58 -27.15 23.65 -42.46
CA LYS A 58 -26.08 24.53 -42.96
C LYS A 58 -24.88 24.45 -42.00
N PRO A 59 -23.81 23.69 -42.32
CA PRO A 59 -22.56 23.85 -41.60
C PRO A 59 -22.09 25.30 -41.77
N PRO A 60 -21.24 25.84 -40.87
CA PRO A 60 -20.49 27.04 -41.19
C PRO A 60 -19.82 26.81 -42.55
N LEU A 61 -20.03 27.72 -43.52
CA LEU A 61 -19.51 27.62 -44.91
C LEU A 61 -18.01 27.27 -44.98
N ASP A 62 -17.31 27.50 -43.88
CA ASP A 62 -15.88 27.39 -43.66
C ASP A 62 -15.41 26.05 -43.05
N TYR A 63 -16.27 25.24 -42.42
CA TYR A 63 -15.83 24.07 -41.62
C TYR A 63 -15.19 22.95 -42.46
N GLU A 64 -15.86 22.49 -43.52
CA GLU A 64 -15.32 21.45 -44.41
C GLU A 64 -14.19 21.96 -45.30
N GLN A 65 -14.09 23.27 -45.51
CA GLN A 65 -13.05 23.86 -46.34
C GLN A 65 -11.69 23.92 -45.65
N TYR A 66 -11.63 23.84 -44.32
CA TYR A 66 -10.42 24.13 -43.54
C TYR A 66 -9.76 22.89 -42.88
N ARG A 67 -10.37 21.71 -43.08
CA ARG A 67 -9.91 20.40 -42.60
C ARG A 67 -9.83 19.39 -43.74
N ILE A 68 -8.97 18.38 -43.61
CA ILE A 68 -8.85 17.26 -44.55
C ILE A 68 -8.85 15.96 -43.75
N GLY A 69 -9.70 15.01 -44.12
CA GLY A 69 -9.80 13.70 -43.49
C GLY A 69 -11.25 13.22 -43.30
N PRO A 70 -11.46 12.06 -42.66
CA PRO A 70 -12.79 11.51 -42.37
C PRO A 70 -13.62 12.44 -41.46
N SER A 71 -14.95 12.30 -41.42
CA SER A 71 -15.83 13.10 -40.55
C SER A 71 -15.64 12.83 -39.05
N THR A 72 -15.21 11.62 -38.70
CA THR A 72 -14.82 11.22 -37.34
C THR A 72 -13.31 11.04 -37.31
N THR A 73 -12.66 11.65 -36.33
CA THR A 73 -11.21 11.61 -36.14
C THR A 73 -10.79 10.43 -35.29
N SER A 74 -9.70 9.77 -35.69
CA SER A 74 -9.07 8.71 -34.91
C SER A 74 -7.54 8.81 -34.98
N LEU A 75 -6.85 8.20 -34.01
CA LEU A 75 -5.39 8.07 -34.06
C LEU A 75 -5.00 6.92 -34.98
N ILE A 76 -3.99 7.13 -35.83
CA ILE A 76 -3.46 6.10 -36.73
C ILE A 76 -2.59 5.15 -35.92
N LEU A 77 -3.16 4.00 -35.53
CA LEU A 77 -2.47 2.96 -34.77
C LEU A 77 -1.95 1.86 -35.71
N ASN A 78 -0.74 1.39 -35.45
CA ASN A 78 -0.20 0.17 -36.05
C ASN A 78 0.65 -0.59 -35.03
N ASP A 79 0.91 -1.88 -35.25
CA ASP A 79 1.63 -2.73 -34.29
C ASP A 79 3.03 -2.20 -33.92
N ALA A 80 3.65 -1.39 -34.79
CA ALA A 80 4.95 -0.76 -34.56
C ALA A 80 4.91 0.49 -33.68
N THR A 81 3.74 1.11 -33.49
CA THR A 81 3.59 2.34 -32.70
C THR A 81 3.62 2.11 -31.20
N GLY A 82 3.38 0.89 -30.70
CA GLY A 82 3.38 0.57 -29.26
C GLY A 82 2.53 1.51 -28.37
N ILE A 83 1.43 2.02 -28.92
CA ILE A 83 0.28 2.57 -28.19
C ILE A 83 -0.89 1.64 -28.45
N VAL A 84 -1.57 1.22 -27.39
CA VAL A 84 -2.75 0.36 -27.48
C VAL A 84 -3.99 1.19 -27.19
N GLN A 85 -4.99 1.05 -28.05
CA GLN A 85 -6.32 1.59 -27.82
C GLN A 85 -7.14 0.59 -27.01
N CYS A 86 -7.57 1.00 -25.82
CA CYS A 86 -8.38 0.18 -24.93
C CYS A 86 -9.88 0.34 -25.22
N THR A 87 -10.30 1.55 -25.59
CA THR A 87 -11.65 1.89 -26.05
C THR A 87 -11.58 2.98 -27.11
N ARG A 88 -12.72 3.41 -27.72
CA ARG A 88 -12.73 4.41 -28.80
C ARG A 88 -11.97 5.70 -28.49
N SER A 89 -11.89 6.10 -27.22
CA SER A 89 -11.20 7.32 -26.76
C SER A 89 -10.00 7.08 -25.86
N ASP A 90 -9.75 5.84 -25.40
CA ASP A 90 -8.80 5.55 -24.32
C ASP A 90 -7.51 4.92 -24.88
N TYR A 91 -6.37 5.51 -24.56
CA TYR A 91 -5.06 5.13 -25.10
C TYR A 91 -4.05 4.89 -23.99
N THR A 92 -3.26 3.80 -24.11
CA THR A 92 -2.20 3.43 -23.17
C THR A 92 -0.87 3.23 -23.89
N GLY A 93 0.20 3.84 -23.38
CA GLY A 93 1.56 3.57 -23.85
C GLY A 93 2.08 2.23 -23.34
N ILE A 94 2.60 1.35 -24.21
CA ILE A 94 3.12 0.03 -23.80
C ILE A 94 4.65 -0.09 -23.93
N ALA A 95 5.32 0.87 -24.56
CA ALA A 95 6.78 0.93 -24.65
C ALA A 95 7.32 2.29 -24.15
N SER A 96 8.64 2.46 -24.18
CA SER A 96 9.35 3.56 -23.53
C SER A 96 8.85 4.95 -23.90
N PHE A 97 8.68 5.25 -25.20
CA PHE A 97 8.19 6.56 -25.67
C PHE A 97 7.70 6.48 -27.12
N ASN A 98 6.38 6.44 -27.29
CA ASN A 98 5.75 6.11 -28.56
C ASN A 98 4.80 7.19 -29.04
N THR A 99 4.73 7.40 -30.36
CA THR A 99 4.08 8.58 -30.93
C THR A 99 3.11 8.21 -32.05
N VAL A 100 1.92 8.79 -31.98
CA VAL A 100 0.86 8.63 -32.98
C VAL A 100 0.28 9.98 -33.34
N ARG A 101 -0.27 10.08 -34.55
CA ARG A 101 -0.99 11.26 -35.05
C ARG A 101 -2.39 10.87 -35.50
N ALA A 102 -3.28 11.85 -35.56
CA ALA A 102 -4.62 11.67 -36.08
C ALA A 102 -4.65 11.43 -37.60
N ASP A 103 -5.77 10.94 -38.10
CA ASP A 103 -6.11 10.78 -39.52
C ASP A 103 -6.70 12.04 -40.18
N VAL A 104 -7.02 13.06 -39.38
CA VAL A 104 -7.52 14.37 -39.81
C VAL A 104 -6.46 15.45 -39.59
N CYS A 105 -6.30 16.35 -40.56
CA CYS A 105 -5.51 17.57 -40.41
C CYS A 105 -6.30 18.84 -40.68
N VAL A 106 -5.75 19.94 -40.16
CA VAL A 106 -6.29 21.28 -40.28
C VAL A 106 -5.23 22.20 -40.88
N PHE A 107 -5.64 23.18 -41.67
CA PHE A 107 -4.69 24.06 -42.37
C PHE A 107 -5.11 25.53 -42.42
N ARG A 108 -6.30 25.87 -41.94
CA ARG A 108 -6.84 27.23 -41.85
C ARG A 108 -7.83 27.33 -40.68
N GLY A 109 -8.08 28.51 -40.13
CA GLY A 109 -8.98 28.65 -38.98
C GLY A 109 -8.38 28.23 -37.65
N LYS A 110 -9.20 28.24 -36.60
CA LYS A 110 -8.79 27.97 -35.21
C LYS A 110 -9.38 26.65 -34.73
N TRP A 111 -8.54 25.75 -34.22
CA TRP A 111 -8.94 24.38 -33.88
C TRP A 111 -8.49 23.95 -32.49
N GLN A 112 -9.34 23.14 -31.85
CA GLN A 112 -9.14 22.62 -30.51
C GLN A 112 -9.40 21.11 -30.46
N TYR A 113 -8.60 20.40 -29.68
CA TYR A 113 -8.95 19.10 -29.12
C TYR A 113 -8.58 19.05 -27.63
N GLU A 114 -9.20 18.16 -26.89
CA GLU A 114 -8.96 17.99 -25.45
C GLU A 114 -8.33 16.63 -25.16
N VAL A 115 -7.33 16.64 -24.28
CA VAL A 115 -6.69 15.42 -23.75
C VAL A 115 -6.93 15.36 -22.26
N LEU A 116 -7.58 14.30 -21.83
CA LEU A 116 -7.82 14.00 -20.44
C LEU A 116 -6.75 13.03 -19.92
N LEU A 117 -6.10 13.40 -18.81
CA LEU A 117 -5.03 12.61 -18.22
C LEU A 117 -5.58 11.59 -17.23
N GLU A 118 -5.30 10.29 -17.40
CA GLU A 118 -5.57 9.29 -16.34
C GLU A 118 -4.33 9.05 -15.45
N THR A 119 -3.15 9.37 -15.97
CA THR A 119 -1.86 9.30 -15.27
C THR A 119 -1.11 10.63 -15.40
N ARG A 120 0.01 10.77 -14.68
CA ARG A 120 0.74 12.07 -14.55
C ARG A 120 2.19 12.02 -15.01
N GLY A 121 2.60 10.95 -15.70
CA GLY A 121 4.00 10.78 -16.10
C GLY A 121 4.36 11.62 -17.32
N VAL A 122 5.38 11.13 -18.05
CA VAL A 122 5.99 11.85 -19.16
C VAL A 122 5.20 11.59 -20.44
N MET A 123 4.57 12.64 -20.96
CA MET A 123 3.74 12.61 -22.17
C MET A 123 3.93 13.93 -22.92
N GLN A 124 3.71 13.92 -24.23
CA GLN A 124 3.75 15.13 -25.06
C GLN A 124 2.47 15.22 -25.90
N PHE A 125 1.82 16.38 -25.91
CA PHE A 125 0.63 16.63 -26.72
C PHE A 125 0.84 17.85 -27.60
N GLY A 126 0.41 17.77 -28.86
CA GLY A 126 0.38 18.94 -29.72
C GLY A 126 0.15 18.61 -31.18
N TRP A 127 0.86 19.31 -32.05
CA TRP A 127 0.56 19.34 -33.49
C TRP A 127 1.79 18.98 -34.31
N CYS A 128 1.60 18.23 -35.39
CA CYS A 128 2.67 17.86 -36.31
C CYS A 128 2.22 17.92 -37.77
N THR A 129 3.15 18.06 -38.71
CA THR A 129 2.84 17.92 -40.14
C THR A 129 3.01 16.48 -40.61
N ILE A 130 2.53 16.18 -41.81
CA ILE A 130 2.70 14.84 -42.42
C ILE A 130 4.17 14.43 -42.59
N LYS A 131 5.09 15.41 -42.67
CA LYS A 131 6.54 15.18 -42.87
C LYS A 131 7.25 14.67 -41.62
N CYS A 132 6.60 14.69 -40.47
CA CYS A 132 7.16 14.18 -39.23
C CYS A 132 7.17 12.63 -39.27
N ASN A 133 8.37 12.05 -39.27
CA ASN A 133 8.57 10.60 -39.17
C ASN A 133 8.90 10.24 -37.73
N PHE A 134 8.01 9.52 -37.07
CA PHE A 134 8.18 9.12 -35.68
C PHE A 134 9.02 7.84 -35.55
N SER A 135 9.77 7.74 -34.47
CA SER A 135 10.53 6.56 -34.08
C SER A 135 10.54 6.43 -32.55
N GLN A 136 11.18 5.40 -31.99
CA GLN A 136 11.33 5.25 -30.54
C GLN A 136 12.09 6.40 -29.86
N GLU A 137 12.87 7.17 -30.64
CA GLU A 137 13.66 8.29 -30.15
C GLU A 137 13.13 9.66 -30.62
N ILE A 138 12.13 9.67 -31.53
CA ILE A 138 11.61 10.90 -32.15
C ILE A 138 10.09 10.95 -31.92
N GLY A 139 9.68 11.79 -30.98
CA GLY A 139 8.28 12.05 -30.65
C GLY A 139 7.74 13.36 -31.19
N VAL A 140 6.53 13.71 -30.75
CA VAL A 140 5.90 14.98 -31.11
C VAL A 140 6.64 16.12 -30.42
N GLY A 141 7.17 17.05 -31.20
CA GLY A 141 7.99 18.16 -30.71
C GLY A 141 9.47 18.00 -30.99
N ASP A 142 9.95 16.84 -31.50
CA ASP A 142 11.37 16.63 -31.77
C ASP A 142 11.80 17.03 -33.20
N THR A 143 10.85 17.38 -34.06
CA THR A 143 11.12 17.88 -35.42
C THR A 143 10.71 19.35 -35.56
N TRP A 144 11.29 20.05 -36.54
CA TRP A 144 11.03 21.49 -36.78
C TRP A 144 9.57 21.78 -37.17
N THR A 145 8.85 20.81 -37.75
CA THR A 145 7.41 20.89 -38.05
C THR A 145 6.50 20.23 -37.02
N SER A 146 7.01 19.92 -35.82
CA SER A 146 6.21 19.38 -34.72
C SER A 146 6.35 20.22 -33.47
N PHE A 147 5.25 20.42 -32.77
CA PHE A 147 5.14 21.31 -31.63
C PHE A 147 4.41 20.57 -30.53
N SER A 148 4.97 20.51 -29.33
CA SER A 148 4.29 19.85 -28.22
C SER A 148 4.51 20.51 -26.87
N TYR A 149 3.62 20.16 -25.95
CA TYR A 149 3.68 20.49 -24.55
C TYR A 149 3.78 19.22 -23.70
N ASP A 150 4.70 19.24 -22.74
CA ASP A 150 4.91 18.23 -21.72
C ASP A 150 4.79 18.87 -20.34
N GLY A 151 3.64 18.72 -19.71
CA GLY A 151 3.38 19.21 -18.36
C GLY A 151 4.00 18.34 -17.26
N GLY A 152 4.45 17.13 -17.57
CA GLY A 152 5.19 16.28 -16.62
C GLY A 152 6.60 16.83 -16.37
N ARG A 153 7.22 17.37 -17.42
CA ARG A 153 8.53 18.05 -17.36
C ARG A 153 8.45 19.58 -17.35
N ILE A 154 7.25 20.14 -17.52
CA ILE A 154 6.97 21.59 -17.58
C ILE A 154 7.76 22.26 -18.72
N ARG A 155 7.67 21.65 -19.92
CA ARG A 155 8.40 22.11 -21.10
C ARG A 155 7.53 22.11 -22.35
N LYS A 156 7.83 23.02 -23.27
CA LYS A 156 7.41 22.96 -24.67
C LYS A 156 8.57 22.44 -25.53
N TRP A 157 8.25 21.70 -26.58
CA TRP A 157 9.21 21.04 -27.47
C TRP A 157 8.96 21.42 -28.94
N ASN A 158 10.01 21.92 -29.60
CA ASN A 158 10.13 22.05 -31.05
C ASN A 158 11.63 21.96 -31.41
N VAL A 159 12.12 20.74 -31.67
CA VAL A 159 13.55 20.36 -31.77
C VAL A 159 14.32 20.57 -30.46
N GLN A 160 14.25 21.77 -29.88
CA GLN A 160 14.75 22.11 -28.56
C GLN A 160 13.59 22.21 -27.57
N ASN A 161 13.91 22.04 -26.30
CA ASN A 161 12.95 22.20 -25.21
C ASN A 161 13.20 23.48 -24.42
N SER A 162 12.13 24.13 -23.99
CA SER A 162 12.17 25.33 -23.15
C SER A 162 11.07 25.28 -22.09
N LYS A 163 11.26 26.00 -20.99
CA LYS A 163 10.28 26.03 -19.88
C LYS A 163 8.97 26.66 -20.37
N TYR A 164 7.85 25.99 -20.13
CA TYR A 164 6.52 26.46 -20.49
C TYR A 164 5.45 25.68 -19.71
N GLY A 165 4.35 26.35 -19.37
CA GLY A 165 3.21 25.76 -18.68
C GLY A 165 3.43 25.46 -17.20
N ASP A 166 2.54 24.63 -16.64
CA ASP A 166 2.44 24.27 -15.24
C ASP A 166 2.46 22.74 -15.05
N PRO A 167 2.92 22.20 -13.91
CA PRO A 167 2.89 20.77 -13.67
C PRO A 167 1.46 20.24 -13.68
N TRP A 168 1.18 19.24 -14.52
CA TRP A 168 -0.14 18.59 -14.59
C TRP A 168 -0.31 17.49 -13.54
N LEU A 169 -1.56 17.13 -13.26
CA LEU A 169 -1.94 16.02 -12.40
C LEU A 169 -2.81 15.02 -13.18
N ALA A 170 -2.90 13.80 -12.66
CA ALA A 170 -3.89 12.85 -13.15
C ALA A 170 -5.29 13.42 -12.91
N GLY A 171 -6.13 13.34 -13.94
CA GLY A 171 -7.48 13.90 -13.99
C GLY A 171 -7.56 15.33 -14.51
N ASP A 172 -6.46 15.92 -15.01
CA ASP A 172 -6.52 17.22 -15.68
C ASP A 172 -6.93 17.08 -17.15
N ILE A 173 -7.57 18.12 -17.68
CA ILE A 173 -7.92 18.26 -19.09
C ILE A 173 -7.02 19.31 -19.72
N ILE A 174 -6.26 18.91 -20.73
CA ILE A 174 -5.39 19.77 -21.52
C ILE A 174 -6.08 20.08 -22.85
N SER A 175 -6.47 21.34 -23.05
CA SER A 175 -6.97 21.82 -24.34
C SER A 175 -5.78 22.22 -25.21
N CYS A 176 -5.61 21.56 -26.35
CA CYS A 176 -4.55 21.84 -27.31
C CYS A 176 -5.11 22.71 -28.44
N LEU A 177 -4.58 23.92 -28.60
CA LEU A 177 -5.12 24.94 -29.49
C LEU A 177 -4.14 25.25 -30.63
N ILE A 178 -4.65 25.38 -31.85
CA ILE A 178 -3.90 25.91 -33.00
C ILE A 178 -4.72 26.97 -33.70
N ASP A 179 -4.10 28.12 -33.97
CA ASP A 179 -4.62 29.16 -34.84
C ASP A 179 -3.80 29.15 -36.13
N CYS A 180 -4.37 28.56 -37.18
CA CYS A 180 -3.70 28.49 -38.48
C CYS A 180 -3.73 29.81 -39.24
N ASP A 181 -4.57 30.78 -38.81
CA ASP A 181 -4.67 32.08 -39.45
C ASP A 181 -3.58 33.04 -38.92
N GLU A 182 -3.36 33.04 -37.60
CA GLU A 182 -2.30 33.82 -36.93
C GLU A 182 -0.97 33.05 -36.78
N GLY A 183 -0.96 31.75 -37.06
CA GLY A 183 0.23 30.90 -36.91
C GLY A 183 0.67 30.76 -35.46
N THR A 184 -0.25 30.44 -34.55
CA THR A 184 0.07 30.27 -33.12
C THR A 184 -0.43 28.93 -32.58
N ILE A 185 0.29 28.39 -31.60
CA ILE A 185 -0.13 27.22 -30.81
C ILE A 185 -0.11 27.60 -29.33
N SER A 186 -1.18 27.29 -28.62
CA SER A 186 -1.31 27.51 -27.18
C SER A 186 -1.96 26.30 -26.50
N PHE A 187 -1.86 26.25 -25.18
CA PHE A 187 -2.41 25.16 -24.38
C PHE A 187 -3.16 25.72 -23.18
N LYS A 188 -4.26 25.07 -22.80
CA LYS A 188 -4.97 25.37 -21.57
C LYS A 188 -5.00 24.16 -20.65
N ARG A 189 -4.93 24.39 -19.34
CA ARG A 189 -5.11 23.36 -18.31
C ARG A 189 -6.39 23.64 -17.55
N ASN A 190 -7.35 22.72 -17.58
CA ASN A 190 -8.65 22.86 -16.92
C ASN A 190 -9.36 24.19 -17.29
N GLY A 191 -9.21 24.62 -18.55
CA GLY A 191 -9.75 25.88 -19.07
C GLY A 191 -8.92 27.14 -18.81
N VAL A 192 -7.89 27.07 -17.96
CA VAL A 192 -6.96 28.19 -17.68
C VAL A 192 -5.89 28.24 -18.76
N ASP A 193 -5.68 29.42 -19.33
CA ASP A 193 -4.69 29.65 -20.39
C ASP A 193 -3.25 29.64 -19.85
N LEU A 194 -2.37 28.87 -20.49
CA LEU A 194 -0.94 28.79 -20.16
C LEU A 194 -0.09 29.78 -20.98
N GLY A 195 -0.73 30.60 -21.82
CA GLY A 195 -0.10 31.55 -22.72
C GLY A 195 0.20 30.97 -24.09
N ILE A 196 0.82 31.79 -24.96
CA ILE A 196 1.24 31.34 -26.29
C ILE A 196 2.49 30.46 -26.14
N ALA A 197 2.38 29.20 -26.54
CA ALA A 197 3.51 28.26 -26.54
C ALA A 197 4.41 28.50 -27.73
N PHE A 198 3.84 28.67 -28.91
CA PHE A 198 4.59 28.86 -30.15
C PHE A 198 3.95 29.96 -30.99
N ASP A 199 4.78 30.89 -31.44
CA ASP A 199 4.49 31.95 -32.40
C ASP A 199 5.19 31.65 -33.73
N ASN A 200 4.72 32.29 -34.81
CA ASN A 200 5.27 32.12 -36.16
C ASN A 200 5.27 30.65 -36.65
N VAL A 201 4.24 29.89 -36.27
CA VAL A 201 4.04 28.52 -36.75
C VAL A 201 3.85 28.55 -38.28
N PRO A 202 4.60 27.76 -39.06
CA PRO A 202 4.51 27.79 -40.52
C PRO A 202 3.10 27.47 -41.04
N CYS A 203 2.40 28.46 -41.59
CA CYS A 203 1.08 28.30 -42.17
C CYS A 203 1.09 28.71 -43.66
N GLY A 204 0.31 28.02 -44.50
CA GLY A 204 0.24 28.33 -45.94
C GLY A 204 0.02 27.12 -46.84
N ARG A 205 0.16 27.32 -48.16
CA ARG A 205 -0.10 26.28 -49.17
C ARG A 205 0.81 25.06 -48.95
N GLY A 206 0.20 23.89 -48.84
CA GLY A 206 0.91 22.61 -48.68
C GLY A 206 1.37 22.30 -47.25
N ILE A 207 0.93 23.08 -46.26
CA ILE A 207 1.20 22.81 -44.84
C ILE A 207 -0.14 22.57 -44.13
N ALA A 208 -0.25 21.42 -43.47
CA ALA A 208 -1.40 21.04 -42.66
C ALA A 208 -0.91 20.34 -41.39
N TYR A 209 -1.64 20.53 -40.29
CA TYR A 209 -1.29 20.05 -38.97
C TYR A 209 -2.27 18.99 -38.49
N PHE A 210 -1.72 17.90 -37.97
CA PHE A 210 -2.44 16.79 -37.35
C PHE A 210 -2.25 16.90 -35.83
N PRO A 211 -3.31 16.70 -35.04
CA PRO A 211 -3.16 16.34 -33.63
C PRO A 211 -2.22 15.15 -33.47
N ALA A 212 -1.29 15.23 -32.53
CA ALA A 212 -0.33 14.17 -32.26
C ALA A 212 0.00 14.09 -30.77
N ILE A 213 0.31 12.88 -30.34
CA ILE A 213 0.61 12.56 -28.94
C ILE A 213 1.81 11.63 -28.86
N SER A 214 2.61 11.78 -27.80
CA SER A 214 3.62 10.81 -27.39
C SER A 214 3.35 10.35 -25.95
N LEU A 215 3.33 9.04 -25.74
CA LEU A 215 3.08 8.41 -24.43
C LEU A 215 4.27 7.56 -24.00
N SER A 216 4.67 7.72 -22.74
CA SER A 216 5.61 6.78 -22.10
C SER A 216 4.92 5.49 -21.67
N GLN A 217 5.72 4.49 -21.28
CA GLN A 217 5.21 3.20 -20.82
C GLN A 217 4.26 3.35 -19.63
N ASN A 218 3.09 2.70 -19.71
CA ASN A 218 2.00 2.69 -18.74
C ASN A 218 1.28 4.04 -18.53
N GLU A 219 1.59 5.06 -19.34
CA GLU A 219 0.84 6.31 -19.31
C GLU A 219 -0.48 6.17 -20.07
N ARG A 220 -1.55 6.73 -19.50
CA ARG A 220 -2.93 6.56 -19.98
C ARG A 220 -3.63 7.90 -20.12
N ILE A 221 -4.34 8.05 -21.23
CA ILE A 221 -5.12 9.26 -21.55
C ILE A 221 -6.46 8.91 -22.21
N LYS A 222 -7.39 9.86 -22.18
CA LYS A 222 -8.54 9.89 -23.08
C LYS A 222 -8.47 11.11 -23.98
N ILE A 223 -8.82 10.96 -25.25
CA ILE A 223 -8.80 12.09 -26.20
C ILE A 223 -10.20 12.38 -26.69
N ASN A 224 -10.56 13.66 -26.69
CA ASN A 224 -11.78 14.16 -27.27
C ASN A 224 -11.44 15.12 -28.42
N PHE A 225 -11.74 14.69 -29.64
CA PHE A 225 -11.64 15.51 -30.86
C PHE A 225 -12.92 16.32 -31.15
N GLY A 226 -13.98 16.12 -30.36
CA GLY A 226 -15.31 16.70 -30.54
C GLY A 226 -16.44 15.65 -30.58
N SER A 227 -16.11 14.36 -30.43
CA SER A 227 -17.07 13.26 -30.39
C SER A 227 -17.97 13.25 -29.14
N THR A 228 -17.57 13.97 -28.10
CA THR A 228 -18.43 14.38 -26.97
C THR A 228 -18.25 15.89 -26.70
N PRO A 229 -19.20 16.55 -26.00
CA PRO A 229 -19.05 17.96 -25.66
C PRO A 229 -17.72 18.24 -24.93
N PHE A 230 -16.98 19.25 -25.39
CA PHE A 230 -15.78 19.71 -24.71
C PHE A 230 -16.12 20.23 -23.31
N ARG A 231 -15.22 19.96 -22.35
CA ARG A 231 -15.37 20.47 -20.98
C ARG A 231 -14.96 21.94 -20.92
N HIS A 232 -13.93 22.31 -21.66
CA HIS A 232 -13.38 23.66 -21.69
C HIS A 232 -13.32 24.18 -23.15
N PRO A 233 -14.49 24.37 -23.79
CA PRO A 233 -14.52 24.93 -25.14
C PRO A 233 -13.92 26.34 -25.15
N THR A 234 -12.98 26.61 -26.05
CA THR A 234 -12.42 27.95 -26.22
C THR A 234 -13.22 28.74 -27.24
N LEU A 235 -13.57 29.98 -26.89
CA LEU A 235 -14.28 30.90 -27.77
C LEU A 235 -13.56 31.03 -29.12
N ASN A 236 -14.31 30.92 -30.21
CA ASN A 236 -13.84 30.98 -31.60
C ASN A 236 -12.94 29.84 -32.08
N TYR A 237 -12.72 28.79 -31.28
CA TYR A 237 -12.03 27.57 -31.73
C TYR A 237 -13.04 26.47 -32.06
N LEU A 238 -12.81 25.79 -33.17
CA LEU A 238 -13.65 24.70 -33.65
C LEU A 238 -13.12 23.34 -33.16
N PRO A 239 -13.98 22.37 -32.81
CA PRO A 239 -13.57 20.98 -32.63
C PRO A 239 -13.08 20.38 -33.95
N ILE A 240 -12.25 19.34 -33.90
CA ILE A 240 -11.81 18.60 -35.11
C ILE A 240 -12.98 17.78 -35.69
N ASP A 241 -13.75 17.15 -34.80
CA ASP A 241 -15.00 16.45 -35.12
C ASP A 241 -16.16 17.43 -35.08
N GLN A 242 -17.00 17.39 -36.11
CA GLN A 242 -18.10 18.34 -36.23
C GLN A 242 -19.15 18.08 -35.15
N LYS A 243 -19.57 19.14 -34.46
CA LYS A 243 -20.71 19.08 -33.55
C LYS A 243 -21.96 18.59 -34.32
N PRO A 244 -22.67 17.55 -33.84
CA PRO A 244 -23.88 17.05 -34.49
C PRO A 244 -25.09 17.94 -34.20
N GLN A 245 -25.06 19.19 -34.68
CA GLN A 245 -26.02 20.25 -34.32
C GLN A 245 -27.48 19.85 -34.60
N VAL A 246 -27.76 19.24 -35.77
CA VAL A 246 -29.10 18.76 -36.13
C VAL A 246 -29.64 17.76 -35.09
N PHE A 247 -28.84 16.75 -34.74
CA PHE A 247 -29.27 15.74 -33.77
C PHE A 247 -29.42 16.29 -32.35
N VAL A 248 -28.61 17.28 -31.97
CA VAL A 248 -28.74 17.97 -30.67
C VAL A 248 -30.08 18.70 -30.60
N GLU A 249 -30.44 19.47 -31.62
CA GLU A 249 -31.70 20.23 -31.63
C GLU A 249 -32.94 19.34 -31.73
N GLN A 250 -32.86 18.27 -32.52
CA GLN A 250 -33.91 17.24 -32.58
C GLN A 250 -34.10 16.55 -31.23
N ALA A 251 -33.00 16.16 -30.57
CA ALA A 251 -33.06 15.54 -29.25
C ALA A 251 -33.58 16.49 -28.18
N ASP A 252 -33.13 17.76 -28.15
CA ASP A 252 -33.61 18.77 -27.22
C ASP A 252 -35.12 19.01 -27.38
N PHE A 253 -35.62 19.10 -28.62
CA PHE A 253 -37.05 19.23 -28.89
C PHE A 253 -37.85 18.04 -28.32
N LEU A 254 -37.44 16.80 -28.65
CA LEU A 254 -38.11 15.59 -28.19
C LEU A 254 -38.04 15.43 -26.66
N LEU A 255 -36.87 15.68 -26.06
CA LEU A 255 -36.66 15.56 -24.61
C LEU A 255 -37.45 16.63 -23.83
N ASN A 256 -37.61 17.85 -24.36
CA ASN A 256 -38.44 18.87 -23.71
C ASN A 256 -39.92 18.44 -23.67
N ILE A 257 -40.44 17.84 -24.74
CA ILE A 257 -41.82 17.31 -24.76
C ILE A 257 -41.92 16.11 -23.81
N PHE A 258 -40.93 15.20 -23.85
CA PHE A 258 -40.87 14.04 -22.96
C PHE A 258 -40.84 14.46 -21.47
N GLN A 259 -40.10 15.53 -21.14
CA GLN A 259 -40.07 16.12 -19.81
C GLN A 259 -41.47 16.57 -19.35
N GLN A 260 -42.30 17.14 -20.24
CA GLN A 260 -43.69 17.48 -19.90
C GLN A 260 -44.55 16.23 -19.65
N ILE A 261 -44.37 15.16 -20.44
CA ILE A 261 -45.05 13.88 -20.22
C ILE A 261 -44.72 13.35 -18.82
N ILE A 262 -43.44 13.39 -18.42
CA ILE A 262 -43.01 12.96 -17.08
C ILE A 262 -43.69 13.79 -15.98
N TYR A 263 -43.75 15.13 -16.12
CA TYR A 263 -44.43 15.99 -15.14
C TYR A 263 -45.93 15.71 -15.03
N LEU A 264 -46.61 15.47 -16.16
CA LEU A 264 -48.03 15.11 -16.17
C LEU A 264 -48.27 13.71 -15.60
N GLY A 265 -47.39 12.75 -15.90
CA GLY A 265 -47.42 11.39 -15.34
C GLY A 265 -47.23 11.39 -13.82
N LYS A 266 -46.30 12.21 -13.31
CA LYS A 266 -46.15 12.43 -11.86
C LYS A 266 -47.45 12.94 -11.24
N TYR A 267 -48.08 13.95 -11.85
CA TYR A 267 -49.34 14.51 -11.35
C TYR A 267 -50.43 13.43 -11.23
N GLN A 268 -50.55 12.54 -12.21
CA GLN A 268 -51.50 11.41 -12.16
C GLN A 268 -51.16 10.40 -11.05
N ARG A 269 -49.89 10.00 -10.93
CA ARG A 269 -49.43 8.99 -9.95
C ARG A 269 -49.57 9.48 -8.50
N CYS A 270 -49.26 10.75 -8.23
CA CYS A 270 -49.45 11.36 -6.92
C CYS A 270 -50.93 11.48 -6.53
N ASN A 271 -51.84 11.62 -7.50
CA ASN A 271 -53.29 11.68 -7.24
C ASN A 271 -53.93 10.31 -6.95
N GLY A 272 -53.30 9.20 -7.37
CA GLY A 272 -53.78 7.84 -7.12
C GLY A 272 -53.41 7.25 -5.75
N SER A 273 -52.39 7.79 -5.06
CA SER A 273 -51.74 7.15 -3.91
C SER A 273 -52.27 7.52 -2.50
N ASN A 274 -53.37 8.26 -2.35
CA ASN A 274 -53.90 8.61 -1.02
C ASN A 274 -54.97 7.63 -0.51
N LYS A 275 -54.55 6.44 -0.07
CA LYS A 275 -55.23 5.75 1.04
C LYS A 275 -54.48 6.10 2.33
N THR A 276 -55.19 6.78 3.23
CA THR A 276 -54.87 7.09 4.64
C THR A 276 -53.77 8.10 4.95
N SER A 277 -54.15 9.37 5.12
CA SER A 277 -53.78 10.18 6.30
C SER A 277 -54.71 11.40 6.42
N ASN A 278 -55.40 11.48 7.56
CA ASN A 278 -56.20 12.63 7.96
C ASN A 278 -55.28 13.83 8.26
N VAL A 279 -55.56 15.01 7.71
CA VAL A 279 -55.78 16.31 8.42
C VAL A 279 -56.14 17.42 7.40
N LEU A 280 -57.40 17.84 7.50
CA LEU A 280 -58.04 19.15 7.29
C LEU A 280 -57.47 20.24 6.34
N LYS A 281 -58.37 20.62 5.40
CA LYS A 281 -58.76 21.97 4.89
C LYS A 281 -57.84 22.74 3.92
N LEU A 282 -58.22 22.81 2.63
CA LEU A 282 -58.96 23.94 2.01
C LEU A 282 -59.16 23.75 0.48
N SER A 283 -60.44 23.74 0.09
CA SER A 283 -61.06 24.15 -1.20
C SER A 283 -60.24 24.18 -2.51
N GLN A 284 -60.05 23.01 -3.13
CA GLN A 284 -60.21 22.78 -4.58
C GLN A 284 -60.63 21.31 -4.80
N PRO A 285 -61.52 20.97 -5.76
CA PRO A 285 -61.85 19.58 -6.06
C PRO A 285 -60.60 18.88 -6.63
N ARG A 286 -60.04 17.91 -5.91
CA ARG A 286 -58.91 17.10 -6.37
C ARG A 286 -59.37 16.17 -7.51
N PRO A 287 -58.72 16.16 -8.68
CA PRO A 287 -59.06 15.23 -9.76
C PRO A 287 -58.72 13.79 -9.36
N ILE A 288 -59.59 12.85 -9.73
CA ILE A 288 -59.47 11.40 -9.50
C ILE A 288 -58.48 10.85 -10.56
N TYR A 289 -57.64 9.87 -10.20
CA TYR A 289 -56.78 9.14 -11.15
C TYR A 289 -57.60 8.67 -12.37
N ASP A 290 -57.20 9.11 -13.57
CA ASP A 290 -57.90 8.78 -14.81
C ASP A 290 -57.05 7.82 -15.67
N PRO A 291 -57.42 6.53 -15.77
CA PRO A 291 -56.66 5.55 -16.56
C PRO A 291 -56.66 5.88 -18.06
N LYS A 292 -57.63 6.66 -18.56
CA LYS A 292 -57.61 7.12 -19.96
C LYS A 292 -56.52 8.17 -20.18
N TYR A 293 -56.30 9.04 -19.20
CA TYR A 293 -55.24 10.04 -19.25
C TYR A 293 -53.86 9.37 -19.28
N ASP A 294 -53.68 8.35 -18.43
CA ASP A 294 -52.43 7.57 -18.37
C ASP A 294 -52.16 6.79 -19.67
N ALA A 295 -53.20 6.19 -20.27
CA ALA A 295 -53.07 5.54 -21.58
C ALA A 295 -52.65 6.52 -22.70
N ILE A 296 -53.17 7.75 -22.67
CA ILE A 296 -52.77 8.81 -23.62
C ILE A 296 -51.30 9.19 -23.43
N LEU A 297 -50.85 9.35 -22.17
CA LEU A 297 -49.45 9.62 -21.88
C LEU A 297 -48.53 8.48 -22.32
N MET A 298 -48.94 7.22 -22.15
CA MET A 298 -48.20 6.04 -22.63
C MET A 298 -48.04 6.03 -24.16
N ILE A 299 -49.12 6.30 -24.90
CA ILE A 299 -49.08 6.37 -26.38
C ILE A 299 -48.17 7.53 -26.84
N MET A 300 -48.29 8.69 -26.20
CA MET A 300 -47.43 9.84 -26.49
C MET A 300 -45.96 9.55 -26.17
N ALA A 301 -45.70 8.89 -25.03
CA ALA A 301 -44.35 8.47 -24.65
C ALA A 301 -43.78 7.52 -25.70
N GLN A 302 -44.53 6.52 -26.16
CA GLN A 302 -44.12 5.59 -27.22
C GLN A 302 -43.73 6.32 -28.52
N GLN A 303 -44.57 7.26 -28.97
CA GLN A 303 -44.31 8.03 -30.20
C GLN A 303 -43.04 8.90 -30.13
N ILE A 304 -42.68 9.35 -28.93
CA ILE A 304 -41.46 10.13 -28.71
C ILE A 304 -40.26 9.20 -28.55
N THR A 305 -40.38 8.14 -27.75
CA THR A 305 -39.27 7.20 -27.48
C THR A 305 -38.81 6.49 -28.75
N GLU A 306 -39.73 6.14 -29.66
CA GLU A 306 -39.41 5.54 -30.96
C GLU A 306 -38.45 6.43 -31.80
N ARG A 307 -38.69 7.75 -31.81
CA ARG A 307 -37.86 8.74 -32.53
C ARG A 307 -36.61 9.16 -31.74
N LEU A 308 -36.67 9.06 -30.41
CA LEU A 308 -35.58 9.43 -29.51
C LEU A 308 -34.51 8.34 -29.40
N CYS A 309 -34.89 7.06 -29.45
CA CYS A 309 -33.97 5.92 -29.28
C CYS A 309 -32.74 5.99 -30.22
N PRO A 310 -32.90 6.22 -31.55
CA PRO A 310 -31.76 6.31 -32.46
C PRO A 310 -30.80 7.47 -32.12
N LEU A 311 -31.33 8.58 -31.61
CA LEU A 311 -30.52 9.75 -31.22
C LEU A 311 -29.72 9.48 -29.93
N LEU A 312 -30.28 8.72 -28.99
CA LEU A 312 -29.63 8.38 -27.72
C LEU A 312 -28.50 7.34 -27.87
N ASN A 313 -28.30 6.74 -29.05
CA ASN A 313 -27.11 5.92 -29.31
C ASN A 313 -25.82 6.76 -29.44
N SER A 314 -25.93 8.10 -29.53
CA SER A 314 -24.78 9.01 -29.54
C SER A 314 -24.37 9.45 -28.13
N SER A 315 -23.11 9.23 -27.77
CA SER A 315 -22.52 9.72 -26.52
C SER A 315 -22.62 11.24 -26.39
N TYR A 316 -22.56 11.97 -27.52
CA TYR A 316 -22.69 13.42 -27.54
C TYR A 316 -24.07 13.86 -27.06
N ILE A 317 -25.13 13.23 -27.56
CA ILE A 317 -26.53 13.56 -27.24
C ILE A 317 -26.86 13.18 -25.81
N ILE A 318 -26.37 12.02 -25.33
CA ILE A 318 -26.54 11.63 -23.93
C ILE A 318 -25.93 12.69 -23.00
N GLN A 319 -24.67 13.08 -23.24
CA GLN A 319 -23.96 14.00 -22.36
C GLN A 319 -24.53 15.42 -22.40
N GLN A 320 -24.91 15.92 -23.59
CA GLN A 320 -25.42 17.28 -23.76
C GLN A 320 -26.90 17.42 -23.37
N CYS A 321 -27.76 16.51 -23.85
CA CYS A 321 -29.21 16.67 -23.80
C CYS A 321 -29.83 15.82 -22.69
N LEU A 322 -29.58 14.51 -22.68
CA LEU A 322 -30.22 13.59 -21.72
C LEU A 322 -29.80 13.88 -20.27
N ILE A 323 -28.49 14.03 -20.01
CA ILE A 323 -28.01 14.39 -18.66
C ILE A 323 -28.57 15.74 -18.23
N SER A 324 -28.62 16.74 -19.13
CA SER A 324 -29.21 18.04 -18.80
C SER A 324 -30.68 17.94 -18.39
N MET A 325 -31.48 17.16 -19.12
CA MET A 325 -32.88 16.90 -18.75
C MET A 325 -32.98 16.17 -17.40
N LEU A 326 -32.20 15.10 -17.21
CA LEU A 326 -32.21 14.32 -15.97
C LEU A 326 -31.79 15.13 -14.74
N LEU A 327 -30.82 16.04 -14.90
CA LEU A 327 -30.41 16.98 -13.85
C LEU A 327 -31.54 17.95 -13.49
N LYS A 328 -32.32 18.44 -14.47
CA LYS A 328 -33.52 19.27 -14.20
C LYS A 328 -34.64 18.52 -13.50
N LEU A 329 -34.74 17.20 -13.70
CA LEU A 329 -35.73 16.33 -13.07
C LEU A 329 -35.32 15.89 -11.66
N ASN A 330 -34.02 15.87 -11.37
CA ASN A 330 -33.49 15.39 -10.10
C ASN A 330 -33.71 16.41 -8.99
N GLN A 331 -34.42 16.02 -7.94
CA GLN A 331 -34.45 16.79 -6.70
C GLN A 331 -33.22 16.36 -5.90
N GLU A 332 -32.24 17.24 -5.67
CA GLU A 332 -30.92 16.93 -5.09
C GLU A 332 -30.99 16.44 -3.62
N SER A 333 -31.61 15.28 -3.39
CA SER A 333 -31.99 14.74 -2.08
C SER A 333 -31.96 13.20 -2.10
N ILE A 334 -31.38 12.63 -1.04
CA ILE A 334 -31.34 11.18 -0.84
C ILE A 334 -32.71 10.63 -0.40
N GLN A 335 -33.45 11.38 0.41
CA GLN A 335 -34.66 10.88 1.09
C GLN A 335 -35.90 10.94 0.21
N ASP A 336 -35.98 11.92 -0.69
CA ASP A 336 -37.19 12.13 -1.50
C ASP A 336 -37.37 11.03 -2.54
N GLU A 337 -38.63 10.64 -2.77
CA GLU A 337 -39.01 9.75 -3.86
C GLU A 337 -38.84 10.49 -5.19
N GLN A 338 -37.90 9.99 -6.01
CA GLN A 338 -37.57 10.59 -7.30
C GLN A 338 -38.50 10.05 -8.38
N ILE A 339 -39.79 10.36 -8.23
CA ILE A 339 -40.87 9.85 -9.08
C ILE A 339 -40.60 10.20 -10.55
N GLU A 340 -40.11 11.41 -10.84
CA GLU A 340 -39.79 11.86 -12.20
C GLU A 340 -38.74 10.97 -12.88
N ILE A 341 -37.65 10.66 -12.19
CA ILE A 341 -36.57 9.81 -12.73
C ILE A 341 -37.06 8.37 -12.86
N SER A 342 -37.82 7.87 -11.88
CA SER A 342 -38.42 6.54 -11.98
C SER A 342 -39.35 6.43 -13.18
N LEU A 343 -40.25 7.40 -13.41
CA LEU A 343 -41.14 7.41 -14.57
C LEU A 343 -40.38 7.47 -15.89
N CYS A 344 -39.31 8.29 -15.97
CA CYS A 344 -38.44 8.33 -17.14
C CYS A 344 -37.87 6.95 -17.47
N LEU A 345 -37.40 6.23 -16.45
CA LEU A 345 -36.83 4.89 -16.60
C LEU A 345 -37.90 3.83 -16.88
N ASP A 346 -39.08 3.91 -16.24
CA ASP A 346 -40.24 3.05 -16.50
C ASP A 346 -40.60 3.12 -18.01
N TYR A 347 -40.65 4.32 -18.59
CA TYR A 347 -40.90 4.50 -20.03
C TYR A 347 -39.77 3.95 -20.91
N PHE A 348 -38.51 4.12 -20.52
CA PHE A 348 -37.38 3.54 -21.27
C PHE A 348 -37.42 2.01 -21.26
N TRP A 349 -37.69 1.39 -20.11
CA TRP A 349 -37.84 -0.06 -20.00
C TRP A 349 -39.08 -0.59 -20.73
N ALA A 350 -40.15 0.21 -20.81
CA ALA A 350 -41.37 -0.17 -21.54
C ALA A 350 -41.20 -0.16 -23.07
N PHE A 351 -40.39 0.75 -23.61
CA PHE A 351 -40.37 1.02 -25.06
C PHE A 351 -39.03 0.77 -25.76
N PHE A 352 -37.89 0.74 -25.06
CA PHE A 352 -36.60 0.43 -25.68
C PHE A 352 -36.32 -1.07 -25.68
N GLU A 353 -35.64 -1.55 -26.71
CA GLU A 353 -35.11 -2.91 -26.73
C GLU A 353 -33.99 -3.08 -25.69
N SER A 354 -33.83 -4.29 -25.14
CA SER A 354 -32.86 -4.55 -24.08
C SER A 354 -31.41 -4.19 -24.47
N ASN A 355 -31.04 -4.38 -25.75
CA ASN A 355 -29.69 -4.07 -26.25
C ASN A 355 -29.43 -2.56 -26.33
N ASP A 356 -30.41 -1.80 -26.84
CA ASP A 356 -30.33 -0.34 -26.92
C ASP A 356 -30.31 0.25 -25.52
N LEU A 357 -31.19 -0.22 -24.63
CA LEU A 357 -31.23 0.23 -23.24
C LEU A 357 -29.90 -0.02 -22.52
N THR A 358 -29.30 -1.21 -22.69
CA THR A 358 -27.98 -1.51 -22.12
C THR A 358 -26.92 -0.54 -22.64
N THR A 359 -26.96 -0.20 -23.92
CA THR A 359 -26.02 0.73 -24.56
C THR A 359 -26.21 2.15 -24.04
N ILE A 360 -27.45 2.65 -24.01
CA ILE A 360 -27.82 3.98 -23.52
C ILE A 360 -27.42 4.14 -22.05
N ILE A 361 -27.77 3.20 -21.17
CA ILE A 361 -27.42 3.26 -19.76
C ILE A 361 -25.89 3.15 -19.54
N THR A 362 -25.20 2.33 -20.34
CA THR A 362 -23.73 2.27 -20.30
C THR A 362 -23.13 3.63 -20.62
N GLN A 363 -23.55 4.28 -21.72
CA GLN A 363 -23.05 5.58 -22.14
C GLN A 363 -23.43 6.69 -21.15
N LEU A 364 -24.63 6.62 -20.56
CA LEU A 364 -25.07 7.52 -19.50
C LEU A 364 -24.14 7.46 -18.29
N PHE A 365 -23.82 6.27 -17.78
CA PHE A 365 -22.90 6.14 -16.66
C PHE A 365 -21.45 6.45 -17.01
N LEU A 366 -20.98 6.15 -18.23
CA LEU A 366 -19.66 6.60 -18.68
C LEU A 366 -19.59 8.13 -18.70
N SER A 367 -20.61 8.78 -19.23
CA SER A 367 -20.69 10.25 -19.28
C SER A 367 -20.77 10.85 -17.87
N LEU A 368 -21.61 10.30 -16.99
CA LEU A 368 -21.68 10.73 -15.58
C LEU A 368 -20.37 10.49 -14.85
N ASN A 369 -19.66 9.40 -15.14
CA ASN A 369 -18.36 9.13 -14.53
C ASN A 369 -17.32 10.17 -14.96
N ILE A 370 -17.30 10.51 -16.25
CA ILE A 370 -16.41 11.56 -16.77
C ILE A 370 -16.74 12.90 -16.11
N LEU A 371 -18.03 13.27 -16.06
CA LEU A 371 -18.50 14.51 -15.45
C LEU A 371 -18.21 14.58 -13.94
N TYR A 372 -18.31 13.46 -13.22
CA TYR A 372 -18.00 13.42 -11.79
C TYR A 372 -16.49 13.48 -11.50
N PHE A 373 -15.73 12.58 -12.14
CA PHE A 373 -14.34 12.33 -11.76
C PHE A 373 -13.39 13.42 -12.27
N PHE A 374 -13.69 14.03 -13.41
CA PHE A 374 -12.86 15.06 -14.04
C PHE A 374 -13.37 16.49 -13.85
N GLU A 375 -14.33 16.67 -12.94
CA GLU A 375 -14.77 18.00 -12.54
C GLU A 375 -13.67 18.71 -11.72
N PRO A 376 -13.35 19.99 -12.03
CA PRO A 376 -12.50 20.79 -11.16
C PRO A 376 -13.01 20.81 -9.72
N ILE A 377 -12.11 20.60 -8.76
CA ILE A 377 -12.50 20.54 -7.35
C ILE A 377 -12.75 21.96 -6.84
N GLN A 378 -14.00 22.22 -6.50
CA GLN A 378 -14.39 23.40 -5.72
C GLN A 378 -14.45 23.03 -4.23
N ILE A 379 -14.28 24.01 -3.34
CA ILE A 379 -14.26 23.78 -1.89
C ILE A 379 -15.55 23.08 -1.38
N ASN A 380 -16.68 23.33 -2.03
CA ASN A 380 -18.01 22.82 -1.69
C ASN A 380 -18.44 21.54 -2.44
N PHE A 381 -17.73 21.12 -3.48
CA PHE A 381 -18.07 19.94 -4.30
C PHE A 381 -19.50 19.93 -4.90
N ASP A 382 -20.12 21.08 -5.15
CA ASP A 382 -21.53 21.17 -5.56
C ASP A 382 -21.83 20.40 -6.85
N ASN A 383 -20.99 20.56 -7.88
CA ASN A 383 -21.14 19.85 -9.16
C ASN A 383 -20.99 18.33 -8.97
N GLN A 384 -19.97 17.90 -8.23
CA GLN A 384 -19.74 16.47 -7.95
C GLN A 384 -20.94 15.85 -7.20
N ARG A 385 -21.50 16.57 -6.22
CA ARG A 385 -22.70 16.14 -5.48
C ARG A 385 -23.89 15.97 -6.40
N GLN A 386 -24.14 16.94 -7.28
CA GLN A 386 -25.24 16.89 -8.22
C GLN A 386 -25.20 15.62 -9.10
N TYR A 387 -24.01 15.25 -9.61
CA TYR A 387 -23.85 14.02 -10.39
C TYR A 387 -24.05 12.74 -9.57
N LEU A 388 -23.60 12.74 -8.30
CA LEU A 388 -23.84 11.59 -7.40
C LEU A 388 -25.32 11.47 -6.99
N TYR A 389 -26.02 12.58 -6.75
CA TYR A 389 -27.47 12.55 -6.50
C TYR A 389 -28.22 11.97 -7.70
N LEU A 390 -27.87 12.38 -8.92
CA LEU A 390 -28.47 11.82 -10.12
C LEU A 390 -28.18 10.31 -10.25
N LEU A 391 -26.94 9.88 -10.03
CA LEU A 391 -26.58 8.46 -10.02
C LEU A 391 -27.39 7.68 -8.98
N HIS A 392 -27.50 8.21 -7.76
CA HIS A 392 -28.30 7.64 -6.68
C HIS A 392 -29.78 7.50 -7.09
N SER A 393 -30.37 8.54 -7.67
CA SER A 393 -31.75 8.54 -8.14
C SER A 393 -32.02 7.52 -9.24
N ILE A 394 -31.11 7.40 -10.22
CA ILE A 394 -31.20 6.38 -11.28
C ILE A 394 -31.13 4.96 -10.68
N LEU A 395 -30.26 4.75 -9.70
CA LEU A 395 -30.08 3.45 -9.04
C LEU A 395 -31.19 3.09 -8.05
N LYS A 396 -32.11 4.00 -7.70
CA LYS A 396 -33.33 3.62 -6.97
C LYS A 396 -34.24 2.73 -7.82
N HIS A 397 -34.24 2.89 -9.14
CA HIS A 397 -34.99 2.04 -10.06
C HIS A 397 -34.43 0.61 -10.11
N GLU A 398 -35.24 -0.39 -9.78
CA GLU A 398 -34.81 -1.77 -9.54
C GLU A 398 -34.19 -2.42 -10.79
N ASP A 399 -34.86 -2.38 -11.93
CA ASP A 399 -34.39 -3.06 -13.14
C ASP A 399 -33.12 -2.42 -13.69
N THR A 400 -33.04 -1.09 -13.65
CA THR A 400 -31.82 -0.35 -14.05
C THR A 400 -30.66 -0.70 -13.13
N ARG A 401 -30.88 -0.75 -11.81
CA ARG A 401 -29.86 -1.15 -10.83
C ARG A 401 -29.34 -2.56 -11.09
N LYS A 402 -30.22 -3.53 -11.34
CA LYS A 402 -29.84 -4.92 -11.63
C LYS A 402 -29.07 -5.04 -12.95
N LEU A 403 -29.54 -4.40 -14.02
CA LEU A 403 -28.84 -4.34 -15.30
C LEU A 403 -27.42 -3.76 -15.14
N SER A 404 -27.30 -2.70 -14.33
CA SER A 404 -26.04 -2.03 -14.03
C SER A 404 -25.03 -2.96 -13.37
N LEU A 405 -25.48 -3.74 -12.39
CA LEU A 405 -24.64 -4.72 -11.69
C LEU A 405 -24.27 -5.89 -12.59
N GLU A 406 -25.21 -6.41 -13.39
CA GLU A 406 -24.97 -7.61 -14.19
C GLU A 406 -23.97 -7.36 -15.33
N SER A 407 -24.03 -6.18 -15.98
CA SER A 407 -23.36 -5.97 -17.26
C SER A 407 -22.57 -4.66 -17.41
N ILE A 408 -22.65 -3.72 -16.46
CA ILE A 408 -22.11 -2.36 -16.65
C ILE A 408 -20.98 -2.02 -15.65
N PHE A 409 -21.23 -1.98 -14.35
CA PHE A 409 -20.35 -1.38 -13.31
C PHE A 409 -19.02 -2.08 -13.02
N PHE A 410 -18.88 -3.35 -13.39
CA PHE A 410 -17.65 -4.12 -13.20
C PHE A 410 -17.04 -4.57 -14.54
N LEU A 411 -17.60 -4.14 -15.67
CA LEU A 411 -17.14 -4.53 -17.01
C LEU A 411 -16.84 -3.30 -17.87
N LYS A 412 -17.84 -2.45 -18.12
CA LYS A 412 -17.74 -1.32 -19.06
C LYS A 412 -17.49 0.01 -18.36
N VAL A 413 -18.12 0.21 -17.21
CA VAL A 413 -17.98 1.40 -16.36
C VAL A 413 -17.21 0.99 -15.12
N LYS A 414 -16.30 1.83 -14.65
CA LYS A 414 -15.48 1.54 -13.47
C LYS A 414 -16.16 2.09 -12.20
N LEU A 415 -16.96 1.28 -11.51
CA LEU A 415 -17.64 1.68 -10.26
C LEU A 415 -16.73 2.36 -9.23
N PRO A 416 -15.49 1.89 -8.97
CA PRO A 416 -14.61 2.54 -7.99
C PRO A 416 -14.32 4.01 -8.29
N LEU A 417 -14.41 4.46 -9.54
CA LEU A 417 -14.20 5.88 -9.91
C LEU A 417 -15.30 6.81 -9.40
N PHE A 418 -16.55 6.32 -9.25
CA PHE A 418 -17.62 7.12 -8.61
C PHE A 418 -17.44 7.27 -7.10
N ILE A 419 -16.65 6.37 -6.49
CA ILE A 419 -16.39 6.35 -5.05
C ILE A 419 -15.09 7.09 -4.71
N ASP A 420 -14.25 7.38 -5.71
CA ASP A 420 -13.02 8.13 -5.50
C ASP A 420 -13.28 9.63 -5.31
N ILE A 421 -12.33 10.29 -4.65
CA ILE A 421 -12.32 11.74 -4.46
C ILE A 421 -10.92 12.26 -4.78
N LYS A 422 -10.81 12.99 -5.90
CA LYS A 422 -9.56 13.56 -6.41
C LYS A 422 -8.99 14.57 -5.38
N PRO A 423 -7.66 14.67 -5.21
CA PRO A 423 -7.04 15.70 -4.38
C PRO A 423 -7.19 17.10 -5.01
N PRO A 424 -7.47 18.16 -4.22
CA PRO A 424 -7.58 19.52 -4.71
C PRO A 424 -6.26 20.03 -5.29
N ASP A 425 -6.37 20.93 -6.27
CA ASP A 425 -5.23 21.59 -6.88
C ASP A 425 -4.52 22.52 -5.89
N SER A 426 -3.26 22.86 -6.20
CA SER A 426 -2.42 23.68 -5.34
C SER A 426 -3.05 25.03 -5.00
N ASP A 427 -3.80 25.63 -5.93
CA ASP A 427 -4.44 26.92 -5.70
C ASP A 427 -5.65 26.82 -4.76
N VAL A 428 -6.40 25.72 -4.83
CA VAL A 428 -7.48 25.44 -3.86
C VAL A 428 -6.88 25.16 -2.48
N LEU A 429 -5.76 24.43 -2.43
CA LEU A 429 -5.03 24.18 -1.18
C LEU A 429 -4.48 25.46 -0.54
N LYS A 430 -4.02 26.44 -1.33
CA LYS A 430 -3.62 27.77 -0.83
C LYS A 430 -4.78 28.55 -0.20
N GLN A 431 -6.00 28.37 -0.69
CA GLN A 431 -7.20 28.96 -0.08
C GLN A 431 -7.52 28.33 1.29
N ILE A 432 -7.14 27.06 1.49
CA ILE A 432 -7.34 26.34 2.75
C ILE A 432 -6.29 26.75 3.78
N ILE A 433 -5.00 26.74 3.41
CA ILE A 433 -3.88 27.17 4.25
C ILE A 433 -3.17 28.36 3.59
N PRO A 434 -3.33 29.58 4.15
CA PRO A 434 -2.66 30.79 3.67
C PRO A 434 -1.13 30.70 3.75
N ASP A 435 -0.45 31.54 2.97
CA ASP A 435 1.01 31.70 3.03
C ASP A 435 1.47 32.15 4.43
N GLY A 436 2.63 31.65 4.89
CA GLY A 436 3.21 32.01 6.19
C GLY A 436 2.60 31.30 7.41
N TRP A 437 1.83 30.22 7.22
CA TRP A 437 1.34 29.38 8.32
C TRP A 437 2.51 28.71 9.06
N PRO A 438 2.52 28.65 10.40
CA PRO A 438 3.62 28.05 11.16
C PRO A 438 3.73 26.54 10.91
N THR A 439 4.80 26.09 10.23
CA THR A 439 5.01 24.70 9.79
C THR A 439 5.91 23.85 10.70
N LYS A 440 6.41 24.38 11.83
CA LYS A 440 7.42 23.70 12.68
C LYS A 440 6.89 22.52 13.53
N LYS A 441 5.63 22.12 13.39
CA LYS A 441 5.03 21.04 14.20
C LYS A 441 4.98 19.71 13.44
N LEU A 442 5.64 18.70 13.99
CA LEU A 442 5.84 17.37 13.35
C LEU A 442 4.81 16.31 13.76
N ASN A 443 3.95 16.59 14.75
CA ASN A 443 2.94 15.64 15.22
C ASN A 443 1.61 15.85 14.47
N LEU A 444 1.12 14.81 13.79
CA LEU A 444 -0.16 14.84 13.05
C LEU A 444 -1.37 15.20 13.92
N ASN A 445 -1.40 14.76 15.18
CA ASN A 445 -2.50 15.08 16.10
C ASN A 445 -2.50 16.57 16.48
N GLU A 446 -1.31 17.16 16.66
CA GLU A 446 -1.17 18.59 16.94
C GLU A 446 -1.49 19.42 15.69
N LEU A 447 -1.04 18.96 14.52
CA LEU A 447 -1.36 19.58 13.24
C LEU A 447 -2.87 19.56 12.97
N GLU A 448 -3.56 18.43 13.21
CA GLU A 448 -5.02 18.36 13.04
C GLU A 448 -5.75 19.32 13.99
N ARG A 449 -5.31 19.45 15.25
CA ARG A 449 -5.89 20.42 16.20
C ARG A 449 -5.76 21.84 15.69
N ASP A 450 -4.59 22.23 15.20
CA ASP A 450 -4.35 23.56 14.67
C ASP A 450 -5.14 23.82 13.37
N LEU A 451 -5.19 22.82 12.46
CA LEU A 451 -5.98 22.89 11.23
C LEU A 451 -7.48 23.03 11.51
N ASN A 452 -8.00 22.36 12.54
CA ASN A 452 -9.41 22.47 12.93
C ASN A 452 -9.79 23.88 13.41
N CYS A 453 -8.82 24.73 13.78
CA CYS A 453 -9.10 26.14 14.08
C CYS A 453 -9.45 26.96 12.82
N LEU A 454 -9.05 26.50 11.62
CA LEU A 454 -9.34 27.18 10.35
C LEU A 454 -10.80 26.92 9.89
N PRO A 455 -11.62 27.97 9.67
CA PRO A 455 -13.00 27.81 9.18
C PRO A 455 -13.08 27.15 7.80
N THR A 456 -12.15 27.48 6.89
CA THR A 456 -12.06 26.90 5.54
C THR A 456 -11.79 25.39 5.57
N TYR A 457 -10.89 24.95 6.46
CA TYR A 457 -10.60 23.53 6.68
C TYR A 457 -11.80 22.77 7.25
N ARG A 458 -12.52 23.35 8.24
CA ARG A 458 -13.76 22.74 8.78
C ARG A 458 -14.84 22.61 7.72
N LYS A 459 -15.07 23.66 6.93
CA LYS A 459 -16.03 23.63 5.83
C LYS A 459 -15.69 22.52 4.83
N LEU A 460 -14.42 22.42 4.40
CA LEU A 460 -13.98 21.35 3.51
C LEU A 460 -14.24 19.96 4.10
N LYS A 461 -13.96 19.77 5.41
CA LYS A 461 -14.19 18.50 6.12
C LYS A 461 -15.67 18.11 6.15
N ASP A 462 -16.56 19.07 6.45
CA ASP A 462 -18.00 18.85 6.46
C ASP A 462 -18.52 18.56 5.04
N ASP A 463 -18.02 19.32 4.06
CA ASP A 463 -18.43 19.18 2.66
C ASP A 463 -18.01 17.83 2.06
N LEU A 464 -16.80 17.35 2.41
CA LEU A 464 -16.31 16.03 2.06
C LEU A 464 -17.17 14.93 2.69
N LYS A 465 -17.54 15.07 3.96
CA LYS A 465 -18.37 14.09 4.68
C LYS A 465 -19.75 13.93 4.05
N LEU A 466 -20.35 15.02 3.56
CA LEU A 466 -21.61 14.94 2.82
C LEU A 466 -21.45 14.12 1.53
N LEU A 467 -20.35 14.35 0.79
CA LEU A 467 -20.04 13.59 -0.42
C LEU A 467 -19.86 12.10 -0.12
N GLU A 468 -19.11 11.76 0.94
CA GLU A 468 -18.93 10.38 1.38
C GLU A 468 -20.27 9.71 1.76
N THR A 469 -21.18 10.46 2.38
CA THR A 469 -22.50 9.94 2.76
C THR A 469 -23.31 9.55 1.51
N ILE A 470 -23.30 10.37 0.46
CA ILE A 470 -24.00 10.04 -0.81
C ILE A 470 -23.39 8.78 -1.44
N GLN A 471 -22.05 8.65 -1.44
CA GLN A 471 -21.36 7.45 -1.95
C GLN A 471 -21.75 6.18 -1.18
N ILE A 472 -21.89 6.27 0.15
CA ILE A 472 -22.32 5.16 1.00
C ILE A 472 -23.76 4.76 0.70
N GLU A 473 -24.68 5.72 0.51
CA GLU A 473 -26.07 5.44 0.16
C GLU A 473 -26.20 4.78 -1.22
N ILE A 474 -25.39 5.20 -2.20
CA ILE A 474 -25.30 4.51 -3.50
C ILE A 474 -24.89 3.04 -3.32
N LEU A 475 -23.87 2.76 -2.51
CA LEU A 475 -23.42 1.39 -2.25
C LEU A 475 -24.46 0.57 -1.47
N LYS A 476 -25.23 1.18 -0.57
CA LYS A 476 -26.38 0.53 0.09
C LYS A 476 -27.42 0.08 -0.95
N LEU A 477 -27.79 0.95 -1.90
CA LEU A 477 -28.72 0.56 -2.96
C LEU A 477 -28.21 -0.68 -3.72
N LEU A 478 -26.94 -0.69 -4.10
CA LEU A 478 -26.32 -1.83 -4.81
C LEU A 478 -26.25 -3.13 -4.00
N LEU A 479 -26.31 -3.05 -2.67
CA LEU A 479 -26.27 -4.19 -1.74
C LEU A 479 -27.63 -4.54 -1.13
N THR A 480 -28.73 -4.05 -1.73
CA THR A 480 -30.09 -4.29 -1.22
C THR A 480 -30.46 -5.80 -1.28
N PRO A 481 -30.91 -6.40 -0.16
CA PRO A 481 -31.29 -7.81 -0.10
C PRO A 481 -32.75 -8.07 -0.49
N SER A 482 -33.62 -7.06 -0.44
CA SER A 482 -35.09 -7.18 -0.52
C SER A 482 -35.64 -7.33 -1.95
N ASP A 483 -34.81 -7.12 -2.98
CA ASP A 483 -35.22 -7.06 -4.39
C ASP A 483 -35.49 -8.46 -5.02
N VAL A 484 -35.91 -9.45 -4.25
CA VAL A 484 -36.09 -10.83 -4.72
C VAL A 484 -37.46 -11.07 -5.34
N LEU A 485 -38.46 -10.27 -4.95
CA LEU A 485 -39.88 -10.57 -5.17
C LEU A 485 -40.33 -10.53 -6.63
N GLN A 486 -39.70 -9.72 -7.48
CA GLN A 486 -40.12 -9.56 -8.89
C GLN A 486 -39.16 -10.25 -9.87
N HIS A 487 -37.83 -10.12 -9.69
CA HIS A 487 -36.82 -10.68 -10.60
C HIS A 487 -35.57 -11.21 -9.86
N PRO A 488 -35.45 -12.52 -9.57
CA PRO A 488 -34.21 -13.07 -8.99
C PRO A 488 -33.08 -13.13 -10.03
N PRO A 489 -31.80 -12.95 -9.65
CA PRO A 489 -31.26 -12.84 -8.29
C PRO A 489 -31.31 -11.42 -7.67
N SER A 490 -31.08 -11.31 -6.35
CA SER A 490 -31.03 -10.01 -5.64
C SER A 490 -29.84 -9.14 -6.09
N SER A 491 -29.99 -7.81 -5.96
CA SER A 491 -28.92 -6.84 -6.21
C SER A 491 -27.65 -7.17 -5.41
N LYS A 492 -27.81 -7.51 -4.11
CA LYS A 492 -26.71 -7.97 -3.26
C LYS A 492 -25.94 -9.16 -3.83
N TYR A 493 -26.65 -10.18 -4.33
CA TYR A 493 -26.01 -11.37 -4.92
C TYR A 493 -25.22 -11.02 -6.18
N LEU A 494 -25.80 -10.21 -7.06
CA LEU A 494 -25.13 -9.73 -8.27
C LEU A 494 -23.86 -8.94 -7.93
N PHE A 495 -23.95 -8.02 -6.97
CA PHE A 495 -22.81 -7.22 -6.52
C PHE A 495 -21.67 -8.10 -6.00
N ILE A 496 -21.94 -9.01 -5.05
CA ILE A 496 -20.90 -9.86 -4.45
C ILE A 496 -20.22 -10.73 -5.51
N THR A 497 -21.01 -11.34 -6.41
CA THR A 497 -20.49 -12.19 -7.49
C THR A 497 -19.55 -11.40 -8.42
N LYS A 498 -19.96 -10.19 -8.82
CA LYS A 498 -19.14 -9.34 -9.71
C LYS A 498 -17.94 -8.73 -8.99
N PHE A 499 -18.09 -8.40 -7.72
CA PHE A 499 -16.99 -7.93 -6.88
C PHE A 499 -15.89 -8.99 -6.73
N ARG A 500 -16.24 -10.29 -6.66
CA ARG A 500 -15.25 -11.38 -6.67
C ARG A 500 -14.45 -11.46 -7.97
N ILE A 501 -15.11 -11.27 -9.13
CA ILE A 501 -14.43 -11.20 -10.43
C ILE A 501 -13.49 -10.00 -10.48
N PHE A 502 -13.96 -8.84 -10.02
CA PHE A 502 -13.13 -7.65 -9.91
C PHE A 502 -11.87 -7.86 -9.05
N LEU A 503 -11.99 -8.55 -7.91
CA LEU A 503 -10.84 -8.86 -7.06
C LEU A 503 -9.84 -9.76 -7.80
N LYS A 504 -10.32 -10.79 -8.51
CA LYS A 504 -9.46 -11.69 -9.31
C LYS A 504 -8.64 -10.93 -10.36
N GLU A 505 -9.29 -10.02 -11.10
CA GLU A 505 -8.65 -9.22 -12.14
C GLU A 505 -7.59 -8.26 -11.58
N ASN A 506 -7.77 -7.77 -10.35
CA ASN A 506 -6.83 -6.85 -9.71
C ASN A 506 -5.72 -7.55 -8.88
N LEU A 507 -5.90 -8.84 -8.56
CA LEU A 507 -4.89 -9.65 -7.88
C LEU A 507 -3.92 -10.31 -8.87
N THR A 508 -4.40 -10.67 -10.06
CA THR A 508 -3.51 -11.08 -11.16
C THR A 508 -2.87 -9.82 -11.76
N GLU A 509 -1.57 -9.62 -11.56
CA GLU A 509 -0.83 -8.39 -11.89
C GLU A 509 -0.80 -8.06 -13.41
N SER A 510 -1.96 -7.75 -14.01
CA SER A 510 -2.04 -7.20 -15.35
C SER A 510 -1.89 -5.67 -15.25
N PRO A 511 -0.80 -5.07 -15.77
CA PRO A 511 -0.55 -3.63 -15.66
C PRO A 511 -1.65 -2.75 -16.29
N LEU A 512 -2.48 -3.32 -17.18
CA LEU A 512 -3.55 -2.60 -17.88
C LEU A 512 -4.78 -2.30 -16.99
N HIS A 513 -5.03 -3.07 -15.92
CA HIS A 513 -6.28 -3.02 -15.15
C HIS A 513 -6.14 -2.48 -13.72
N ASN A 514 -4.92 -2.21 -13.25
CA ASN A 514 -4.70 -1.80 -11.86
C ASN A 514 -5.19 -0.35 -11.60
N TYR A 515 -6.09 -0.22 -10.63
CA TYR A 515 -6.51 1.07 -10.09
C TYR A 515 -5.39 1.72 -9.26
N GLN A 516 -5.40 3.05 -9.20
CA GLN A 516 -4.52 3.74 -8.26
C GLN A 516 -4.88 3.35 -6.81
N PRO A 517 -3.90 3.14 -5.93
CA PRO A 517 -4.15 2.74 -4.53
C PRO A 517 -5.14 3.62 -3.76
N GLY A 518 -5.21 4.93 -4.08
CA GLY A 518 -6.14 5.87 -3.45
C GLY A 518 -7.61 5.55 -3.73
N ILE A 519 -7.93 5.17 -4.96
CA ILE A 519 -9.27 4.77 -5.41
C ILE A 519 -9.73 3.52 -4.64
N ILE A 520 -8.86 2.50 -4.59
CA ILE A 520 -9.14 1.25 -3.87
C ILE A 520 -9.37 1.49 -2.38
N ARG A 521 -8.57 2.37 -1.76
CA ARG A 521 -8.75 2.77 -0.37
C ARG A 521 -10.08 3.47 -0.14
N ASN A 522 -10.48 4.39 -1.02
CA ASN A 522 -11.78 5.03 -0.90
C ASN A 522 -12.91 4.01 -0.98
N PHE A 523 -12.91 3.17 -2.02
CA PHE A 523 -13.88 2.12 -2.20
C PHE A 523 -13.97 1.16 -0.99
N PHE A 524 -12.82 0.76 -0.44
CA PHE A 524 -12.74 -0.08 0.76
C PHE A 524 -13.46 0.55 1.96
N HIS A 525 -13.17 1.80 2.31
CA HIS A 525 -13.76 2.42 3.49
C HIS A 525 -15.28 2.60 3.36
N ARG A 526 -15.78 2.97 2.18
CA ARG A 526 -17.24 3.17 2.00
C ARG A 526 -17.96 1.82 2.03
N LEU A 527 -17.39 0.77 1.41
CA LEU A 527 -17.96 -0.57 1.50
C LEU A 527 -17.92 -1.16 2.91
N LEU A 528 -16.86 -0.90 3.69
CA LEU A 528 -16.78 -1.38 5.08
C LEU A 528 -17.89 -0.76 5.94
N GLN A 529 -18.18 0.53 5.77
CA GLN A 529 -19.28 1.19 6.48
C GLN A 529 -20.65 0.65 6.04
N VAL A 530 -20.83 0.30 4.77
CA VAL A 530 -22.05 -0.37 4.30
C VAL A 530 -22.18 -1.79 4.87
N LEU A 531 -21.07 -2.53 4.95
CA LEU A 531 -21.04 -3.84 5.59
C LEU A 531 -21.44 -3.74 7.07
N GLU A 532 -20.87 -2.78 7.80
CA GLU A 532 -21.22 -2.51 9.21
C GLU A 532 -22.73 -2.27 9.38
N TYR A 533 -23.32 -1.44 8.52
CA TYR A 533 -24.76 -1.14 8.53
C TYR A 533 -25.60 -2.41 8.35
N TYR A 534 -25.36 -3.20 7.31
CA TYR A 534 -26.15 -4.42 7.06
C TYR A 534 -25.87 -5.53 8.07
N TRP A 535 -24.66 -5.60 8.62
CA TRP A 535 -24.29 -6.56 9.66
C TRP A 535 -25.08 -6.31 10.94
N ASN A 536 -25.11 -5.05 11.40
CA ASN A 536 -25.87 -4.66 12.59
C ASN A 536 -27.37 -4.91 12.38
N GLN A 537 -27.93 -4.51 11.23
CA GLN A 537 -29.35 -4.77 10.92
C GLN A 537 -29.71 -6.26 10.92
N TYR A 538 -28.86 -7.11 10.34
CA TYR A 538 -29.09 -8.55 10.32
C TYR A 538 -29.15 -9.14 11.74
N HIS A 539 -28.25 -8.71 12.62
CA HIS A 539 -28.21 -9.20 14.00
C HIS A 539 -29.32 -8.61 14.88
N GLU A 540 -29.75 -7.37 14.64
CA GLU A 540 -30.93 -6.79 15.29
C GLU A 540 -32.18 -7.63 14.99
N ILE A 541 -32.45 -7.90 13.71
CA ILE A 541 -33.61 -8.70 13.29
C ILE A 541 -33.54 -10.11 13.92
N LYS A 542 -32.38 -10.77 13.84
CA LYS A 542 -32.21 -12.12 14.40
C LYS A 542 -32.35 -12.17 15.92
N SER A 543 -31.91 -11.13 16.63
CA SER A 543 -32.06 -11.03 18.10
C SER A 543 -33.53 -10.95 18.52
N MET A 544 -34.36 -10.24 17.72
CA MET A 544 -35.80 -10.16 17.93
C MET A 544 -36.50 -11.51 17.67
N ASP A 545 -36.07 -12.25 16.64
CA ASP A 545 -36.65 -13.56 16.28
C ASP A 545 -36.28 -14.67 17.28
N GLU A 546 -35.07 -14.66 17.84
CA GLU A 546 -34.59 -15.72 18.75
C GLU A 546 -34.80 -15.42 20.24
N GLY A 547 -35.36 -14.27 20.61
CA GLY A 547 -35.62 -13.88 22.01
C GLY A 547 -34.35 -13.76 22.87
N ARG A 548 -33.18 -13.55 22.26
CA ARG A 548 -31.88 -13.40 22.94
C ARG A 548 -31.45 -11.93 22.88
N GLU A 549 -31.17 -11.33 24.04
CA GLU A 549 -30.71 -9.93 24.18
C GLU A 549 -29.30 -9.64 23.61
N TYR A 550 -28.61 -10.63 23.03
CA TYR A 550 -27.23 -10.46 22.56
C TYR A 550 -27.18 -10.43 21.03
N SER A 551 -27.34 -9.25 20.43
CA SER A 551 -26.84 -9.00 19.08
C SER A 551 -25.31 -9.00 19.13
N LEU A 552 -24.66 -9.76 18.25
CA LEU A 552 -23.21 -9.64 18.09
C LEU A 552 -22.96 -8.33 17.33
N PRO A 553 -22.35 -7.31 17.94
CA PRO A 553 -22.06 -6.06 17.25
C PRO A 553 -21.07 -6.32 16.11
N PHE A 554 -21.02 -5.45 15.10
CA PHE A 554 -20.05 -5.59 14.01
C PHE A 554 -18.58 -5.68 14.49
N ASP A 555 -18.26 -5.08 15.64
CA ASP A 555 -16.97 -5.22 16.34
C ASP A 555 -16.59 -6.69 16.67
N ALA A 556 -17.56 -7.59 16.63
CA ALA A 556 -17.42 -9.03 16.85
C ALA A 556 -17.44 -9.85 15.55
N ALA A 557 -17.52 -9.24 14.37
CA ALA A 557 -17.56 -9.93 13.08
C ALA A 557 -16.26 -10.74 12.83
N TYR A 558 -16.39 -11.91 12.21
CA TYR A 558 -15.26 -12.77 11.85
C TYR A 558 -15.61 -13.66 10.65
N VAL A 559 -14.59 -14.18 9.97
CA VAL A 559 -14.76 -15.20 8.93
C VAL A 559 -14.62 -16.59 9.56
N PRO A 560 -15.65 -17.47 9.49
CA PRO A 560 -15.56 -18.81 10.08
C PRO A 560 -14.47 -19.65 9.41
N SER A 561 -13.65 -20.33 10.22
CA SER A 561 -12.53 -21.16 9.75
C SER A 561 -12.96 -22.26 8.77
N GLN A 562 -14.19 -22.75 8.90
CA GLN A 562 -14.78 -23.74 7.99
C GLN A 562 -14.82 -23.26 6.53
N LYS A 563 -14.95 -21.95 6.28
CA LYS A 563 -14.98 -21.39 4.92
C LYS A 563 -13.63 -21.52 4.20
N PHE A 564 -12.51 -21.58 4.94
CA PHE A 564 -11.17 -21.82 4.37
C PHE A 564 -10.97 -23.28 3.92
N ILE A 565 -11.77 -24.20 4.48
CA ILE A 565 -11.63 -25.65 4.31
C ILE A 565 -12.56 -26.19 3.21
N ASP A 566 -13.76 -25.65 3.10
CA ASP A 566 -14.78 -26.16 2.19
C ASP A 566 -14.63 -25.65 0.74
N ASN A 567 -13.57 -24.90 0.43
CA ASN A 567 -13.34 -24.24 -0.88
C ASN A 567 -14.52 -23.35 -1.31
N ASN A 568 -15.26 -22.83 -0.33
CA ASN A 568 -16.37 -21.91 -0.59
C ASN A 568 -15.85 -20.54 -1.05
N PHE A 569 -14.64 -20.14 -0.63
CA PHE A 569 -13.98 -18.92 -1.07
C PHE A 569 -12.82 -19.26 -2.01
N ASP A 570 -12.83 -18.64 -3.18
CA ASP A 570 -11.71 -18.69 -4.13
C ASP A 570 -10.68 -17.61 -3.75
N TYR A 571 -9.45 -18.07 -3.49
CA TYR A 571 -8.30 -17.23 -3.17
C TYR A 571 -7.30 -17.16 -4.32
N PHE A 572 -7.71 -17.51 -5.55
CA PHE A 572 -6.95 -17.27 -6.78
C PHE A 572 -5.50 -17.78 -6.76
N ASN A 573 -5.30 -18.96 -6.18
CA ASN A 573 -3.99 -19.63 -5.99
C ASN A 573 -3.04 -19.00 -4.95
N LEU A 574 -3.50 -18.09 -4.09
CA LEU A 574 -2.73 -17.61 -2.94
C LEU A 574 -2.35 -18.76 -1.99
N GLN A 575 -1.16 -18.70 -1.39
CA GLN A 575 -0.71 -19.76 -0.50
C GLN A 575 -1.47 -19.74 0.83
N ARG A 576 -1.42 -20.87 1.55
CA ARG A 576 -1.93 -20.98 2.92
C ARG A 576 -0.77 -20.93 3.91
N LEU A 577 -1.08 -20.74 5.19
CA LEU A 577 -0.06 -20.73 6.27
C LEU A 577 0.79 -22.02 6.27
N GLY A 578 0.17 -23.17 6.03
CA GLY A 578 0.86 -24.46 5.93
C GLY A 578 1.41 -24.80 4.53
N GLY A 579 1.35 -23.88 3.57
CA GLY A 579 1.84 -24.09 2.20
C GLY A 579 0.73 -24.28 1.16
N VAL A 580 0.97 -25.14 0.18
CA VAL A 580 0.04 -25.34 -0.96
C VAL A 580 -1.19 -26.12 -0.51
N GLN A 581 -2.36 -25.66 -0.91
CA GLN A 581 -3.64 -26.24 -0.51
C GLN A 581 -3.77 -27.75 -0.81
N SER A 582 -3.33 -28.21 -1.99
CA SER A 582 -3.39 -29.63 -2.37
C SER A 582 -2.57 -30.53 -1.46
N HIS A 583 -1.46 -30.02 -0.91
CA HIS A 583 -0.66 -30.74 0.07
C HIS A 583 -1.41 -30.87 1.40
N LEU A 584 -1.99 -29.76 1.88
CA LEU A 584 -2.75 -29.72 3.13
C LEU A 584 -3.97 -30.65 3.10
N GLU A 585 -4.69 -30.69 1.98
CA GLU A 585 -5.84 -31.59 1.80
C GLU A 585 -5.44 -33.07 1.91
N LYS A 586 -4.23 -33.42 1.47
CA LYS A 586 -3.66 -34.77 1.58
C LYS A 586 -3.20 -35.08 3.00
N GLU A 587 -2.41 -34.18 3.59
CA GLU A 587 -1.80 -34.36 4.92
C GLU A 587 -2.86 -34.42 6.03
N TYR A 588 -3.82 -33.50 6.02
CA TYR A 588 -4.84 -33.38 7.07
C TYR A 588 -6.19 -34.02 6.71
N SER A 589 -6.21 -34.98 5.78
CA SER A 589 -7.44 -35.61 5.27
C SER A 589 -8.33 -36.23 6.36
N ALA A 590 -7.75 -36.74 7.46
CA ALA A 590 -8.50 -37.28 8.60
C ALA A 590 -9.16 -36.18 9.47
N ASP A 591 -8.48 -35.04 9.62
CA ASP A 591 -9.00 -33.88 10.37
C ASP A 591 -10.10 -33.19 9.57
N LEU A 592 -9.97 -33.12 8.25
CA LEU A 592 -11.01 -32.65 7.32
C LEU A 592 -12.30 -33.46 7.40
N LYS A 593 -12.20 -34.79 7.45
CA LYS A 593 -13.37 -35.68 7.61
C LYS A 593 -14.08 -35.42 8.93
N ARG A 594 -13.33 -35.21 10.02
CA ARG A 594 -13.88 -34.89 11.35
C ARG A 594 -14.61 -33.54 11.34
N ALA A 595 -13.98 -32.49 10.81
CA ALA A 595 -14.57 -31.15 10.71
C ALA A 595 -15.85 -31.11 9.85
N ARG A 596 -15.89 -31.89 8.76
CA ARG A 596 -17.10 -32.00 7.91
C ARG A 596 -18.22 -32.83 8.55
N SER A 597 -17.89 -33.74 9.47
CA SER A 597 -18.87 -34.61 10.14
C SER A 597 -19.56 -33.98 11.36
N SER A 598 -19.01 -32.91 11.93
CA SER A 598 -19.65 -32.14 13.03
C SER A 598 -20.78 -31.20 12.56
N VAL A 599 -21.05 -31.16 11.25
CA VAL A 599 -22.15 -30.38 10.66
C VAL A 599 -23.33 -31.33 10.44
N THR A 600 -24.45 -31.09 11.13
CA THR A 600 -25.72 -31.74 10.80
C THR A 600 -26.04 -31.51 9.32
N PRO A 601 -26.25 -32.57 8.52
CA PRO A 601 -26.57 -32.38 7.11
C PRO A 601 -27.91 -31.64 7.00
N PRO A 602 -28.05 -30.64 6.11
CA PRO A 602 -29.37 -30.21 5.70
C PRO A 602 -30.08 -31.41 5.06
N THR A 603 -31.36 -31.56 5.36
CA THR A 603 -32.24 -32.59 4.82
C THR A 603 -32.06 -32.71 3.30
N PRO A 604 -31.96 -33.94 2.76
CA PRO A 604 -31.74 -34.12 1.33
C PRO A 604 -32.99 -33.70 0.57
N THR A 605 -32.95 -32.55 -0.09
CA THR A 605 -33.82 -32.29 -1.23
C THR A 605 -33.11 -32.82 -2.48
N THR A 606 -33.87 -33.63 -3.22
CA THR A 606 -33.49 -34.44 -4.38
C THR A 606 -32.68 -33.67 -5.44
N SER A 607 -31.37 -33.95 -5.52
CA SER A 607 -30.57 -33.76 -6.76
C SER A 607 -29.20 -34.46 -6.68
N SER A 608 -29.17 -35.74 -6.26
CA SER A 608 -27.95 -36.55 -6.19
C SER A 608 -27.60 -37.30 -7.50
N PHE A 609 -27.92 -36.75 -8.68
CA PHE A 609 -27.77 -37.49 -9.95
C PHE A 609 -26.79 -36.91 -10.99
N LEU A 610 -26.16 -35.75 -10.76
CA LEU A 610 -25.28 -35.14 -11.78
C LEU A 610 -23.78 -35.12 -11.45
N ALA A 611 -23.36 -35.56 -10.26
CA ALA A 611 -21.95 -35.55 -9.86
C ALA A 611 -21.09 -36.69 -10.45
N ARG A 612 -21.66 -37.57 -11.31
CA ARG A 612 -20.97 -38.76 -11.84
C ARG A 612 -20.53 -38.65 -13.31
N ALA A 613 -20.66 -37.48 -13.94
CA ALA A 613 -20.42 -37.32 -15.39
C ALA A 613 -19.15 -36.52 -15.77
N PHE A 614 -18.35 -36.01 -14.83
CA PHE A 614 -17.24 -35.09 -15.14
C PHE A 614 -15.83 -35.60 -14.77
N SER A 615 -15.62 -36.91 -14.66
CA SER A 615 -14.28 -37.48 -14.43
C SER A 615 -13.51 -37.89 -15.69
N ASP A 616 -14.08 -37.77 -16.89
CA ASP A 616 -13.39 -38.13 -18.14
C ASP A 616 -13.49 -36.99 -19.15
N GLN A 617 -12.48 -36.11 -19.17
CA GLN A 617 -11.97 -35.44 -20.37
C GLN A 617 -10.88 -34.41 -19.99
N SER A 618 -9.69 -34.92 -19.65
CA SER A 618 -8.44 -34.16 -19.72
C SER A 618 -7.62 -34.66 -20.91
N SER A 619 -7.68 -33.96 -22.04
CA SER A 619 -6.57 -33.82 -23.01
C SER A 619 -7.06 -33.21 -24.33
N ARG A 620 -6.59 -32.00 -24.64
CA ARG A 620 -5.90 -31.60 -25.89
C ARG A 620 -5.81 -30.07 -25.97
N TYR A 621 -4.60 -29.60 -26.23
CA TYR A 621 -4.22 -28.23 -26.54
C TYR A 621 -4.36 -27.94 -28.05
N ASP A 622 -4.29 -26.65 -28.37
CA ASP A 622 -4.11 -25.97 -29.67
C ASP A 622 -5.39 -25.60 -30.45
N ASP A 623 -5.78 -24.31 -30.39
CA ASP A 623 -5.57 -23.37 -31.51
C ASP A 623 -5.92 -21.91 -31.14
N MET A 624 -5.12 -20.96 -31.66
CA MET A 624 -5.18 -19.51 -31.45
C MET A 624 -5.84 -18.82 -32.66
N SER A 625 -7.17 -18.68 -32.64
CA SER A 625 -7.91 -17.68 -33.44
C SER A 625 -9.41 -17.79 -33.16
N ASP A 626 -9.98 -16.92 -32.31
CA ASP A 626 -11.41 -16.55 -32.31
C ASP A 626 -11.71 -15.61 -31.13
N LEU A 627 -11.44 -14.30 -31.31
CA LEU A 627 -11.64 -13.27 -30.27
C LEU A 627 -12.84 -12.35 -30.51
N VAL A 628 -13.79 -12.71 -31.38
CA VAL A 628 -14.92 -11.83 -31.72
C VAL A 628 -16.31 -12.37 -31.34
N ASN A 629 -16.50 -13.65 -31.01
CA ASN A 629 -17.84 -14.21 -30.73
C ASN A 629 -17.94 -15.06 -29.45
N GLY A 630 -17.39 -14.57 -28.33
CA GLY A 630 -17.38 -15.28 -27.05
C GLY A 630 -18.21 -14.65 -25.93
N ARG A 631 -19.53 -14.42 -26.09
CA ARG A 631 -20.37 -13.91 -25.00
C ARG A 631 -21.06 -14.99 -24.15
N ASP A 632 -21.30 -16.20 -24.68
CA ASP A 632 -22.08 -17.21 -23.95
C ASP A 632 -21.30 -18.42 -23.42
N ARG A 633 -20.06 -18.65 -23.88
CA ARG A 633 -19.26 -19.81 -23.42
C ARG A 633 -18.48 -19.60 -22.12
N TYR A 634 -18.27 -18.35 -21.68
CA TYR A 634 -17.53 -18.04 -20.44
C TYR A 634 -18.36 -18.18 -19.15
N ARG A 635 -19.70 -18.28 -19.23
CA ARG A 635 -20.56 -18.48 -18.05
C ARG A 635 -20.46 -19.88 -17.46
N HIS A 636 -20.04 -20.90 -18.23
CA HIS A 636 -20.06 -22.30 -17.81
C HIS A 636 -18.70 -22.91 -17.42
N SER A 637 -17.56 -22.21 -17.62
CA SER A 637 -16.23 -22.74 -17.25
C SER A 637 -15.69 -22.22 -15.91
N LEU A 638 -16.43 -21.36 -15.21
CA LEU A 638 -16.04 -20.82 -13.91
C LEU A 638 -16.81 -21.60 -12.83
N GLY A 639 -16.13 -22.52 -12.15
CA GLY A 639 -16.67 -23.35 -11.07
C GLY A 639 -17.04 -22.57 -9.80
N PHE A 640 -17.79 -21.47 -9.90
CA PHE A 640 -18.36 -20.77 -8.76
C PHE A 640 -19.56 -21.54 -8.23
N ASN A 641 -19.34 -22.39 -7.23
CA ASN A 641 -20.40 -23.05 -6.48
C ASN A 641 -21.07 -22.08 -5.49
N LEU A 642 -21.83 -21.10 -6.00
CA LEU A 642 -22.82 -20.39 -5.17
C LEU A 642 -24.02 -21.32 -4.98
N LYS A 643 -24.04 -22.05 -3.86
CA LYS A 643 -25.24 -22.81 -3.44
C LYS A 643 -26.36 -21.80 -3.13
N SER A 644 -27.42 -21.87 -3.93
CA SER A 644 -28.72 -21.20 -3.77
C SER A 644 -28.76 -19.67 -3.96
N PRO A 645 -29.69 -19.13 -4.76
CA PRO A 645 -30.05 -17.70 -4.81
C PRO A 645 -30.51 -17.13 -3.44
N ASN A 646 -30.75 -18.01 -2.45
CA ASN A 646 -31.30 -17.70 -1.14
C ASN A 646 -30.27 -17.89 -0.01
N ALA A 647 -28.95 -17.71 -0.27
CA ALA A 647 -27.94 -17.77 0.78
C ALA A 647 -28.36 -16.90 1.99
N THR A 648 -28.38 -17.51 3.18
CA THR A 648 -28.80 -16.85 4.42
C THR A 648 -28.03 -15.55 4.63
N GLY A 649 -28.68 -14.49 5.15
CA GLY A 649 -28.08 -13.15 5.27
C GLY A 649 -26.64 -13.15 5.81
N SER A 650 -26.36 -14.01 6.80
CA SER A 650 -25.04 -14.20 7.41
C SER A 650 -23.94 -14.64 6.44
N GLU A 651 -24.21 -15.58 5.52
CA GLU A 651 -23.17 -16.11 4.63
C GLU A 651 -22.71 -15.07 3.61
N SER A 652 -23.66 -14.32 3.04
CA SER A 652 -23.36 -13.23 2.09
C SER A 652 -22.56 -12.09 2.73
N LEU A 653 -22.83 -11.76 3.99
CA LEU A 653 -22.09 -10.72 4.72
C LEU A 653 -20.67 -11.17 5.07
N THR A 654 -20.52 -12.44 5.43
CA THR A 654 -19.19 -13.06 5.66
C THR A 654 -18.36 -13.06 4.37
N GLU A 655 -18.98 -13.35 3.23
CA GLU A 655 -18.31 -13.31 1.93
C GLU A 655 -17.89 -11.89 1.54
N LEU A 656 -18.71 -10.87 1.85
CA LEU A 656 -18.34 -9.48 1.64
C LEU A 656 -17.19 -9.03 2.55
N LEU A 657 -17.17 -9.48 3.82
CA LEU A 657 -16.06 -9.25 4.74
C LEU A 657 -14.75 -9.82 4.19
N ASP A 658 -14.74 -11.08 3.73
CA ASP A 658 -13.57 -11.69 3.10
C ASP A 658 -13.15 -10.95 1.81
N GLY A 659 -14.11 -10.50 1.00
CA GLY A 659 -13.82 -9.66 -0.16
C GLY A 659 -13.16 -8.31 0.20
N LEU A 660 -13.55 -7.69 1.31
CA LEU A 660 -12.91 -6.46 1.82
C LEU A 660 -11.50 -6.71 2.35
N ILE A 661 -11.26 -7.86 2.97
CA ILE A 661 -9.92 -8.30 3.38
C ILE A 661 -9.02 -8.43 2.15
N LEU A 662 -9.49 -9.07 1.08
CA LEU A 662 -8.78 -9.13 -0.21
C LEU A 662 -8.56 -7.74 -0.82
N LEU A 663 -9.56 -6.86 -0.80
CA LEU A 663 -9.45 -5.50 -1.32
C LEU A 663 -8.38 -4.69 -0.58
N TYR A 664 -8.23 -4.89 0.73
CA TYR A 664 -7.17 -4.26 1.52
C TYR A 664 -5.78 -4.71 1.05
N HIS A 665 -5.61 -6.00 0.76
CA HIS A 665 -4.38 -6.55 0.19
C HIS A 665 -4.07 -5.97 -1.20
N VAL A 666 -5.07 -5.84 -2.08
CA VAL A 666 -4.89 -5.30 -3.45
C VAL A 666 -4.16 -3.94 -3.46
N GLY A 667 -4.59 -2.98 -2.62
CA GLY A 667 -4.03 -1.63 -2.71
C GLY A 667 -4.16 -0.70 -1.51
N VAL A 668 -4.96 -1.01 -0.49
CA VAL A 668 -5.24 -0.06 0.60
C VAL A 668 -3.98 0.26 1.42
N HIS A 669 -3.24 -0.77 1.84
CA HIS A 669 -1.99 -0.60 2.60
C HIS A 669 -0.93 0.20 1.81
N LYS A 670 -0.84 -0.02 0.48
CA LYS A 670 0.09 0.68 -0.41
C LYS A 670 -0.15 2.19 -0.39
N HIS A 671 -1.41 2.63 -0.30
CA HIS A 671 -1.73 4.06 -0.20
C HIS A 671 -1.33 4.65 1.14
N TYR A 672 -1.53 3.93 2.25
CA TYR A 672 -1.12 4.38 3.57
C TYR A 672 0.40 4.58 3.68
N VAL A 673 1.18 3.67 3.07
CA VAL A 673 2.65 3.82 2.97
C VAL A 673 3.01 5.10 2.21
N LYS A 674 2.44 5.31 1.02
CA LYS A 674 2.68 6.54 0.22
C LYS A 674 2.27 7.82 0.93
N ALA A 675 1.15 7.82 1.66
CA ALA A 675 0.71 8.97 2.42
C ALA A 675 1.68 9.33 3.55
N ALA A 676 2.31 8.34 4.17
CA ALA A 676 3.30 8.57 5.20
C ALA A 676 4.66 9.01 4.68
N GLU A 677 5.06 8.57 3.48
CA GLU A 677 6.26 9.11 2.82
C GLU A 677 6.17 10.64 2.67
N VAL A 678 4.98 11.19 2.46
CA VAL A 678 4.75 12.66 2.41
C VAL A 678 4.96 13.30 3.79
N VAL A 679 4.48 12.66 4.85
CA VAL A 679 4.66 13.14 6.24
C VAL A 679 6.14 13.05 6.66
N ASP A 680 6.81 11.97 6.29
CA ASP A 680 8.24 11.78 6.56
C ASP A 680 9.07 12.79 5.75
N SER A 681 8.69 13.08 4.49
CA SER A 681 9.32 14.15 3.69
C SER A 681 9.19 15.51 4.37
N LEU A 682 8.00 15.87 4.90
CA LEU A 682 7.83 17.12 5.66
C LEU A 682 8.79 17.18 6.85
N ARG A 683 8.99 16.06 7.55
CA ARG A 683 9.94 15.98 8.67
C ARG A 683 11.37 16.21 8.22
N GLU A 684 11.83 15.49 7.21
CA GLU A 684 13.19 15.64 6.66
C GLU A 684 13.47 17.10 6.24
N TYR A 685 12.49 17.77 5.61
CA TYR A 685 12.61 19.17 5.22
C TYR A 685 12.61 20.14 6.41
N THR A 686 11.80 19.87 7.44
CA THR A 686 11.74 20.70 8.66
C THR A 686 13.05 20.59 9.48
N GLU A 687 13.63 19.40 9.57
CA GLU A 687 14.92 19.17 10.20
C GLU A 687 16.04 19.87 9.42
N SER A 688 16.03 19.75 8.09
CA SER A 688 16.97 20.46 7.20
C SER A 688 16.87 21.97 7.34
N LEU A 689 15.65 22.53 7.46
CA LEU A 689 15.43 23.94 7.75
C LEU A 689 16.04 24.36 9.08
N THR A 690 15.85 23.55 10.12
CA THR A 690 16.40 23.81 11.46
C THR A 690 17.93 23.79 11.44
N ASP A 691 18.54 22.85 10.72
CA ASP A 691 20.00 22.79 10.51
C ASP A 691 20.52 24.02 9.73
N ILE A 692 19.82 24.45 8.68
CA ILE A 692 20.16 25.67 7.93
C ILE A 692 20.04 26.92 8.82
N GLU A 693 19.00 27.02 9.64
CA GLU A 693 18.83 28.11 10.62
C GLU A 693 19.98 28.13 11.64
N ASN A 694 20.42 26.97 12.12
CA ASN A 694 21.57 26.82 13.02
C ASN A 694 22.90 27.17 12.34
N LYS A 695 23.07 26.81 11.06
CA LYS A 695 24.26 27.20 10.28
C LYS A 695 24.28 28.70 10.00
N LEU A 696 23.13 29.31 9.75
CA LEU A 696 22.97 30.76 9.57
C LEU A 696 23.30 31.52 10.87
N SER A 697 22.87 31.02 12.03
CA SER A 697 23.17 31.66 13.32
C SER A 697 24.65 31.55 13.71
N ASN A 698 25.31 30.46 13.31
CA ASN A 698 26.73 30.22 13.57
C ASN A 698 27.68 30.75 12.46
N CYS A 699 27.14 31.38 11.41
CA CYS A 699 27.91 31.86 10.27
C CYS A 699 28.74 33.09 10.68
N ARG A 700 30.06 33.03 10.50
CA ARG A 700 30.97 34.17 10.73
C ARG A 700 30.73 35.25 9.66
N ASN A 701 30.89 36.52 10.02
CA ASN A 701 30.65 37.66 9.12
C ASN A 701 31.60 37.75 7.91
N ASP A 702 32.63 36.90 7.85
CA ASP A 702 33.72 37.00 6.87
C ASP A 702 33.44 36.30 5.52
N CYS A 703 32.28 35.64 5.34
CA CYS A 703 31.92 34.91 4.10
C CYS A 703 30.51 35.25 3.59
N PRO A 704 30.30 36.37 2.87
CA PRO A 704 28.97 36.81 2.42
C PRO A 704 28.31 35.86 1.41
N GLU A 705 29.08 35.23 0.52
CA GLU A 705 28.58 34.30 -0.51
C GLU A 705 27.91 33.06 0.10
N ILE A 706 28.51 32.49 1.16
CA ILE A 706 27.96 31.34 1.88
C ILE A 706 26.64 31.72 2.57
N ARG A 707 26.58 32.93 3.12
CA ARG A 707 25.37 33.44 3.77
C ARG A 707 24.24 33.65 2.77
N GLU A 708 24.52 34.20 1.59
CA GLU A 708 23.54 34.36 0.51
C GLU A 708 22.99 33.01 0.03
N GLU A 709 23.86 32.01 -0.15
CA GLU A 709 23.44 30.67 -0.59
C GLU A 709 22.60 29.95 0.48
N LEU A 710 22.94 30.12 1.77
CA LEU A 710 22.13 29.60 2.87
C LEU A 710 20.75 30.28 2.96
N ILE A 711 20.66 31.59 2.71
CA ILE A 711 19.39 32.32 2.64
C ILE A 711 18.55 31.83 1.46
N ARG A 712 19.18 31.63 0.29
CA ARG A 712 18.51 31.09 -0.89
C ARG A 712 17.97 29.68 -0.63
N SER A 713 18.79 28.82 -0.04
CA SER A 713 18.40 27.46 0.35
C SER A 713 17.25 27.49 1.35
N LYS A 714 17.33 28.33 2.38
CA LYS A 714 16.25 28.52 3.37
C LYS A 714 14.92 28.84 2.68
N LYS A 715 14.89 29.80 1.76
CA LYS A 715 13.67 30.18 1.03
C LYS A 715 13.07 29.02 0.21
N ILE A 716 13.92 28.20 -0.42
CA ILE A 716 13.46 27.02 -1.17
C ILE A 716 12.82 26.01 -0.23
N PHE A 717 13.49 25.69 0.88
CA PHE A 717 12.98 24.73 1.85
C PHE A 717 11.72 25.22 2.58
N GLU A 718 11.59 26.53 2.86
CA GLU A 718 10.37 27.13 3.39
C GLU A 718 9.18 26.90 2.44
N GLN A 719 9.37 27.20 1.15
CA GLN A 719 8.34 26.98 0.13
C GLN A 719 7.94 25.50 0.00
N GLN A 720 8.92 24.58 -0.01
CA GLN A 720 8.64 23.14 -0.06
C GLN A 720 7.86 22.65 1.18
N THR A 721 8.21 23.18 2.35
CA THR A 721 7.56 22.82 3.62
C THR A 721 6.11 23.32 3.66
N GLU A 722 5.84 24.54 3.16
CA GLU A 722 4.48 25.07 3.03
C GLU A 722 3.62 24.23 2.06
N ASP A 723 4.15 23.89 0.89
CA ASP A 723 3.45 23.07 -0.11
C ASP A 723 3.16 21.65 0.39
N LEU A 724 4.09 21.06 1.15
CA LEU A 724 3.87 19.77 1.80
C LEU A 724 2.84 19.87 2.94
N THR A 725 2.86 20.95 3.74
CA THR A 725 1.88 21.17 4.81
C THR A 725 0.46 21.25 4.26
N ARG A 726 0.28 21.95 3.13
CA ARG A 726 -0.98 22.00 2.38
C ARG A 726 -1.47 20.62 1.94
N LYS A 727 -0.58 19.81 1.36
CA LYS A 727 -0.90 18.42 0.97
C LYS A 727 -1.24 17.56 2.18
N ILE A 728 -0.53 17.75 3.29
CA ILE A 728 -0.78 17.01 4.53
C ILE A 728 -2.15 17.35 5.11
N ALA A 729 -2.62 18.60 5.03
CA ALA A 729 -3.98 18.92 5.45
C ALA A 729 -5.06 18.12 4.69
N TRP A 730 -4.92 17.96 3.38
CA TRP A 730 -5.79 17.07 2.61
C TRP A 730 -5.66 15.60 3.04
N ILE A 731 -4.43 15.12 3.20
CA ILE A 731 -4.15 13.76 3.66
C ILE A 731 -4.74 13.51 5.06
N THR A 732 -4.72 14.49 5.96
CA THR A 732 -5.28 14.37 7.31
C THR A 732 -6.80 14.18 7.28
N ILE A 733 -7.53 14.95 6.47
CA ILE A 733 -9.00 14.79 6.36
C ILE A 733 -9.36 13.47 5.64
N ASN A 734 -8.70 13.18 4.52
CA ASN A 734 -9.13 12.09 3.63
C ASN A 734 -8.48 10.75 3.99
N VAL A 735 -7.25 10.72 4.50
CA VAL A 735 -6.47 9.50 4.81
C VAL A 735 -6.41 9.21 6.30
N PHE A 736 -6.04 10.18 7.12
CA PHE A 736 -5.75 9.99 8.54
C PHE A 736 -6.88 10.47 9.47
N SER A 737 -8.12 10.49 9.00
CA SER A 737 -9.23 10.91 9.85
C SER A 737 -9.63 9.84 10.87
N GLN A 738 -10.28 10.28 11.94
CA GLN A 738 -10.71 9.41 13.04
C GLN A 738 -11.68 8.32 12.60
N GLU A 739 -12.55 8.61 11.62
CA GLU A 739 -13.49 7.62 11.05
C GLU A 739 -12.73 6.52 10.30
N LYS A 740 -11.73 6.87 9.47
CA LYS A 740 -10.91 5.88 8.76
C LYS A 740 -10.03 5.08 9.72
N ARG A 741 -9.55 5.70 10.82
CA ARG A 741 -8.88 4.98 11.91
C ARG A 741 -9.80 3.91 12.53
N ARG A 742 -11.06 4.26 12.82
CA ARG A 742 -12.06 3.33 13.36
C ARG A 742 -12.27 2.14 12.41
N ASP A 743 -12.41 2.41 11.13
CA ASP A 743 -12.57 1.38 10.09
C ASP A 743 -11.40 0.37 10.09
N ILE A 744 -10.15 0.84 10.22
CA ILE A 744 -8.97 -0.04 10.32
C ILE A 744 -8.95 -0.84 11.64
N VAL A 745 -9.37 -0.23 12.76
CA VAL A 745 -9.50 -0.93 14.04
C VAL A 745 -10.51 -2.06 13.95
N ILE A 746 -11.67 -1.82 13.32
CA ILE A 746 -12.71 -2.84 13.14
C ILE A 746 -12.18 -3.98 12.28
N LEU A 747 -11.58 -3.68 11.13
CA LEU A 747 -10.96 -4.71 10.28
C LEU A 747 -9.92 -5.53 11.05
N HIS A 748 -9.05 -4.87 11.82
CA HIS A 748 -8.01 -5.52 12.62
C HIS A 748 -8.62 -6.48 13.65
N ARG A 749 -9.67 -6.06 14.36
CA ARG A 749 -10.38 -6.90 15.34
C ARG A 749 -11.06 -8.09 14.68
N SER A 750 -11.71 -7.90 13.53
CA SER A 750 -12.35 -8.99 12.80
C SER A 750 -11.35 -10.05 12.32
N VAL A 751 -10.19 -9.60 11.84
CA VAL A 751 -9.11 -10.49 11.41
C VAL A 751 -8.45 -11.18 12.61
N HIS A 752 -8.21 -10.46 13.71
CA HIS A 752 -7.71 -11.05 14.96
C HIS A 752 -8.61 -12.19 15.44
N ARG A 753 -9.92 -11.94 15.50
CA ARG A 753 -10.90 -12.95 15.93
C ARG A 753 -10.96 -14.14 14.98
N THR A 754 -10.89 -13.89 13.68
CA THR A 754 -10.80 -14.94 12.64
C THR A 754 -9.58 -15.83 12.88
N LEU A 755 -8.42 -15.24 13.10
CA LEU A 755 -7.16 -15.97 13.36
C LEU A 755 -7.19 -16.72 14.68
N GLN A 756 -7.76 -16.13 15.75
CA GLN A 756 -7.89 -16.78 17.05
C GLN A 756 -8.77 -18.03 16.97
N LEU A 757 -9.96 -17.91 16.39
CA LEU A 757 -10.89 -19.05 16.23
C LEU A 757 -10.33 -20.12 15.29
N ALA A 758 -9.60 -19.72 14.25
CA ALA A 758 -8.90 -20.66 13.38
C ALA A 758 -7.75 -21.38 14.12
N CYS A 759 -7.03 -20.69 15.00
CA CYS A 759 -5.99 -21.28 15.84
C CYS A 759 -6.57 -22.31 16.82
N GLU A 760 -7.73 -22.03 17.40
CA GLU A 760 -8.48 -22.96 18.29
C GLU A 760 -8.94 -24.23 17.56
N ALA A 761 -9.07 -24.19 16.23
CA ALA A 761 -9.40 -25.36 15.40
C ALA A 761 -8.21 -26.32 15.18
N GLY A 762 -7.07 -26.11 15.85
CA GLY A 762 -5.93 -27.04 15.85
C GLY A 762 -5.13 -27.02 14.53
N ASN A 763 -4.91 -28.19 13.92
CA ASN A 763 -4.15 -28.34 12.67
C ASN A 763 -4.79 -27.62 11.48
N LEU A 764 -6.10 -27.37 11.54
CA LEU A 764 -6.84 -26.70 10.48
C LEU A 764 -6.46 -25.21 10.33
N PHE A 765 -5.73 -24.65 11.31
CA PHE A 765 -5.11 -23.33 11.19
C PHE A 765 -4.19 -23.22 9.96
N SER A 766 -3.55 -24.33 9.55
CA SER A 766 -2.68 -24.40 8.38
C SER A 766 -3.40 -24.04 7.06
N PHE A 767 -4.75 -24.13 7.01
CA PHE A 767 -5.56 -23.82 5.83
C PHE A 767 -5.92 -22.34 5.68
N VAL A 768 -5.61 -21.49 6.67
CA VAL A 768 -5.86 -20.05 6.59
C VAL A 768 -5.02 -19.46 5.46
N PRO A 769 -5.59 -18.61 4.58
CA PRO A 769 -4.81 -17.91 3.55
C PRO A 769 -3.74 -17.02 4.16
N GLU A 770 -2.54 -17.01 3.56
CA GLU A 770 -1.40 -16.27 4.08
C GLU A 770 -1.69 -14.78 4.29
N ILE A 771 -2.51 -14.19 3.42
CA ILE A 771 -2.89 -12.77 3.44
C ILE A 771 -3.49 -12.35 4.78
N TYR A 772 -4.26 -13.21 5.45
CA TYR A 772 -4.96 -12.86 6.70
C TYR A 772 -3.95 -12.49 7.78
N LEU A 773 -2.89 -13.29 7.91
CA LEU A 773 -1.82 -13.03 8.87
C LEU A 773 -0.83 -12.01 8.31
N ASN A 774 -0.29 -12.27 7.12
CA ASN A 774 0.82 -11.53 6.56
C ASN A 774 0.45 -10.10 6.16
N ASP A 775 -0.53 -9.95 5.29
CA ASP A 775 -0.80 -8.68 4.61
C ASP A 775 -1.86 -7.85 5.30
N ILE A 776 -2.69 -8.48 6.14
CA ILE A 776 -3.79 -7.79 6.79
C ILE A 776 -3.48 -7.58 8.25
N TYR A 777 -3.28 -8.65 9.03
CA TYR A 777 -3.07 -8.53 10.47
C TYR A 777 -1.83 -7.70 10.82
N LEU A 778 -0.69 -7.96 10.19
CA LEU A 778 0.55 -7.21 10.42
C LEU A 778 0.47 -5.76 9.87
N ASN A 779 -0.06 -5.57 8.66
CA ASN A 779 -0.10 -4.24 8.04
C ASN A 779 -1.16 -3.31 8.65
N THR A 780 -2.33 -3.83 9.05
CA THR A 780 -3.35 -3.02 9.76
C THR A 780 -2.81 -2.56 11.10
N PHE A 781 -2.10 -3.43 11.84
CA PHE A 781 -1.46 -3.05 13.08
C PHE A 781 -0.33 -2.03 12.88
N THR A 782 0.52 -2.25 11.87
CA THR A 782 1.55 -1.30 11.47
C THR A 782 0.94 0.05 11.07
N ALA A 783 -0.21 0.05 10.41
CA ALA A 783 -0.93 1.28 10.08
C ALA A 783 -1.42 2.02 11.33
N LEU A 784 -1.95 1.29 12.31
CA LEU A 784 -2.38 1.86 13.59
C LEU A 784 -1.19 2.42 14.39
N ASN A 785 -0.10 1.68 14.58
CA ASN A 785 1.04 2.13 15.37
C ASN A 785 1.88 3.24 14.68
N VAL A 786 1.97 3.08 13.35
CA VAL A 786 2.48 3.96 12.31
C VAL A 786 1.93 5.38 12.32
N TYR A 787 0.73 5.43 11.76
CA TYR A 787 0.08 6.64 11.29
C TYR A 787 -0.92 7.19 12.30
N TYR A 788 -1.35 6.36 13.26
CA TYR A 788 -2.32 6.71 14.29
C TYR A 788 -1.78 6.42 15.68
N PRO A 789 -0.74 7.14 16.15
CA PRO A 789 -0.05 6.84 17.39
C PRO A 789 -1.01 6.43 18.50
N LEU A 790 -0.72 5.28 19.12
CA LEU A 790 -1.51 4.67 20.18
C LEU A 790 -1.36 5.49 21.48
N GLU A 791 -1.79 6.74 21.46
CA GLU A 791 -1.79 7.62 22.63
C GLU A 791 -3.00 7.27 23.52
N ASP A 792 -2.70 6.64 24.66
CA ASP A 792 -3.47 6.46 25.91
C ASP A 792 -4.94 6.00 25.89
N SER A 793 -5.55 5.68 24.75
CA SER A 793 -6.88 5.06 24.77
C SER A 793 -6.82 3.60 25.25
N ALA A 794 -7.76 3.19 26.10
CA ALA A 794 -7.83 1.81 26.62
C ALA A 794 -7.91 0.77 25.49
N ILE A 795 -8.65 1.10 24.42
CA ILE A 795 -8.80 0.29 23.20
C ILE A 795 -7.47 0.08 22.49
N SER A 796 -6.63 1.12 22.40
CA SER A 796 -5.32 1.01 21.76
C SER A 796 -4.38 0.07 22.51
N ARG A 797 -4.46 0.07 23.86
CA ARG A 797 -3.68 -0.84 24.72
C ARG A 797 -4.17 -2.27 24.63
N GLU A 798 -5.48 -2.48 24.54
CA GLU A 798 -6.09 -3.80 24.32
C GLU A 798 -5.60 -4.40 23.00
N ILE A 799 -5.77 -3.69 21.87
CA ILE A 799 -5.35 -4.15 20.54
C ILE A 799 -3.85 -4.45 20.50
N ALA A 800 -3.03 -3.59 21.10
CA ALA A 800 -1.59 -3.84 21.19
C ALA A 800 -1.26 -5.08 22.01
N THR A 801 -1.97 -5.33 23.12
CA THR A 801 -1.74 -6.52 23.95
C THR A 801 -2.16 -7.79 23.22
N ASP A 802 -3.33 -7.80 22.59
CA ASP A 802 -3.85 -8.92 21.82
C ASP A 802 -2.94 -9.26 20.63
N PHE A 803 -2.48 -8.23 19.92
CA PHE A 803 -1.53 -8.37 18.81
C PHE A 803 -0.25 -9.06 19.23
N VAL A 804 0.39 -8.53 20.26
CA VAL A 804 1.68 -9.04 20.71
C VAL A 804 1.53 -10.44 21.30
N GLN A 805 0.46 -10.69 22.04
CA GLN A 805 0.18 -12.01 22.59
C GLN A 805 0.00 -13.05 21.47
N PHE A 806 -0.72 -12.71 20.41
CA PHE A 806 -0.91 -13.57 19.26
C PHE A 806 0.43 -13.84 18.55
N ILE A 807 1.17 -12.79 18.20
CA ILE A 807 2.46 -12.89 17.49
C ILE A 807 3.51 -13.67 18.30
N ALA A 808 3.58 -13.44 19.61
CA ALA A 808 4.49 -14.16 20.51
C ALA A 808 4.24 -15.67 20.52
N ASN A 809 2.96 -16.09 20.51
CA ASN A 809 2.60 -17.50 20.49
C ASN A 809 2.94 -18.18 19.15
N HIS A 810 2.97 -17.42 18.05
CA HIS A 810 3.12 -17.97 16.71
C HIS A 810 4.54 -17.85 16.12
N LEU A 811 5.52 -17.33 16.88
CA LEU A 811 6.90 -17.13 16.42
C LEU A 811 7.60 -18.44 16.01
N GLN A 812 7.21 -19.56 16.61
CA GLN A 812 7.71 -20.91 16.31
C GLN A 812 6.57 -21.92 16.13
N ASP A 813 5.40 -21.46 15.67
CA ASP A 813 4.29 -22.37 15.40
C ASP A 813 4.61 -23.25 14.19
N THR A 814 4.60 -24.58 14.41
CA THR A 814 4.91 -25.57 13.37
C THR A 814 3.83 -25.65 12.29
N ARG A 815 2.64 -25.10 12.54
CA ARG A 815 1.53 -25.02 11.56
C ARG A 815 1.78 -23.94 10.50
N ILE A 816 2.69 -22.99 10.77
CA ILE A 816 3.10 -21.95 9.82
C ILE A 816 4.38 -22.43 9.13
N VAL A 817 4.23 -22.96 7.92
CA VAL A 817 5.34 -23.49 7.11
C VAL A 817 5.87 -22.42 6.15
N ASN A 818 5.00 -21.53 5.66
CA ASN A 818 5.38 -20.47 4.74
C ASN A 818 6.46 -19.56 5.37
N THR A 819 7.61 -19.47 4.70
CA THR A 819 8.80 -18.75 5.18
C THR A 819 8.59 -17.25 5.24
N ASP A 820 7.87 -16.68 4.26
CA ASP A 820 7.65 -15.25 4.15
C ASP A 820 6.79 -14.75 5.32
N VAL A 821 5.75 -15.52 5.66
CA VAL A 821 4.91 -15.23 6.83
C VAL A 821 5.73 -15.26 8.12
N ARG A 822 6.61 -16.26 8.29
CA ARG A 822 7.47 -16.36 9.48
C ARG A 822 8.43 -15.19 9.60
N ASP A 823 9.05 -14.79 8.49
CA ASP A 823 9.98 -13.65 8.47
C ASP A 823 9.24 -12.34 8.78
N ASN A 824 8.04 -12.15 8.23
CA ASN A 824 7.22 -10.95 8.48
C ASN A 824 6.70 -10.86 9.93
N ILE A 825 6.37 -12.00 10.57
CA ILE A 825 6.04 -12.06 12.01
C ILE A 825 7.22 -11.56 12.85
N ILE A 826 8.43 -12.07 12.58
CA ILE A 826 9.65 -11.67 13.32
C ILE A 826 9.97 -10.20 13.04
N GLN A 827 9.84 -9.74 11.79
CA GLN A 827 10.07 -8.35 11.42
C GLN A 827 9.10 -7.39 12.11
N SER A 828 7.81 -7.76 12.19
CA SER A 828 6.78 -6.97 12.85
C SER A 828 7.02 -6.88 14.36
N LEU A 829 7.40 -8.00 14.99
CA LEU A 829 7.77 -8.02 16.41
C LEU A 829 9.02 -7.18 16.70
N SER A 830 10.02 -7.25 15.82
CA SER A 830 11.23 -6.43 15.91
C SER A 830 10.88 -4.95 15.85
N ALA A 831 10.13 -4.52 14.83
CA ALA A 831 9.65 -3.14 14.68
C ALA A 831 8.87 -2.65 15.92
N PHE A 832 8.08 -3.54 16.53
CA PHE A 832 7.30 -3.23 17.73
C PHE A 832 8.16 -2.92 18.96
N CYS A 833 9.29 -3.62 19.13
CA CYS A 833 10.20 -3.40 20.25
C CYS A 833 10.87 -2.02 20.23
N PHE A 834 10.86 -1.33 19.08
CA PHE A 834 11.45 0.00 18.96
C PHE A 834 10.60 1.12 19.58
N TYR A 835 9.29 0.91 19.73
CA TYR A 835 8.38 1.92 20.26
C TYR A 835 8.11 1.71 21.77
N SER A 836 8.22 2.76 22.57
CA SER A 836 8.06 2.73 24.02
C SER A 836 6.66 2.30 24.48
N GLY A 837 5.59 2.81 23.86
CA GLY A 837 4.21 2.40 24.15
C GLY A 837 3.96 0.92 23.82
N SER A 838 4.52 0.47 22.72
CA SER A 838 4.50 -0.93 22.28
C SER A 838 5.27 -1.85 23.23
N LEU A 839 6.49 -1.47 23.61
CA LEU A 839 7.32 -2.21 24.55
C LEU A 839 6.60 -2.41 25.90
N ARG A 840 5.86 -1.41 26.39
CA ARG A 840 5.02 -1.56 27.59
C ARG A 840 3.93 -2.62 27.42
N ALA A 841 3.32 -2.75 26.23
CA ALA A 841 2.34 -3.81 25.96
C ALA A 841 2.99 -5.20 25.98
N LEU A 842 4.19 -5.34 25.41
CA LEU A 842 5.03 -6.54 25.54
C LEU A 842 5.28 -6.88 27.02
N GLU A 843 5.65 -5.91 27.84
CA GLU A 843 5.90 -6.12 29.27
C GLU A 843 4.64 -6.53 30.04
N ASN A 844 3.46 -6.07 29.61
CA ASN A 844 2.18 -6.33 30.26
C ASN A 844 1.49 -7.64 29.83
N MET A 845 2.02 -8.37 28.84
CA MET A 845 1.51 -9.69 28.45
C MET A 845 1.44 -10.68 29.61
N ARG A 846 0.62 -11.72 29.53
CA ARG A 846 0.56 -12.80 30.55
C ARG A 846 1.89 -13.54 30.65
N GLU A 847 2.25 -14.02 31.84
CA GLU A 847 3.54 -14.68 32.12
C GLU A 847 3.82 -15.89 31.24
N PHE A 848 2.79 -16.69 30.95
CA PHE A 848 2.87 -17.81 30.03
C PHE A 848 3.38 -17.37 28.63
N ASN A 849 2.75 -16.34 28.05
CA ASN A 849 3.10 -15.83 26.73
C ASN A 849 4.50 -15.19 26.69
N ARG A 850 4.91 -14.49 27.77
CA ARG A 850 6.27 -13.97 27.90
C ARG A 850 7.31 -15.11 27.91
N THR A 851 7.02 -16.21 28.61
CA THR A 851 7.89 -17.39 28.64
C THR A 851 8.02 -18.05 27.26
N VAL A 852 6.91 -18.17 26.51
CA VAL A 852 6.91 -18.68 25.13
C VAL A 852 7.78 -17.81 24.23
N LEU A 853 7.62 -16.49 24.31
CA LEU A 853 8.44 -15.54 23.55
C LEU A 853 9.93 -15.68 23.88
N ILE A 854 10.29 -15.73 25.16
CA ILE A 854 11.68 -15.86 25.61
C ILE A 854 12.29 -17.16 25.08
N ARG A 855 11.57 -18.28 25.17
CA ARG A 855 12.02 -19.57 24.62
C ARG A 855 12.29 -19.48 23.11
N ALA A 856 11.39 -18.82 22.37
CA ALA A 856 11.52 -18.68 20.93
C ALA A 856 12.68 -17.75 20.50
N LEU A 857 12.98 -16.71 21.30
CA LEU A 857 14.12 -15.81 21.10
C LEU A 857 15.47 -16.47 21.43
N LEU A 858 15.50 -17.35 22.43
CA LEU A 858 16.72 -18.01 22.92
C LEU A 858 16.97 -19.39 22.29
N THR A 859 16.25 -19.73 21.22
CA THR A 859 16.52 -20.96 20.46
C THR A 859 17.82 -20.80 19.66
N PRO A 860 18.64 -21.86 19.50
CA PRO A 860 19.95 -21.77 18.84
C PRO A 860 19.90 -21.17 17.43
N TYR A 861 20.94 -20.45 17.04
CA TYR A 861 21.03 -19.75 15.74
C TYR A 861 21.32 -20.65 14.53
N THR A 862 21.41 -21.97 14.73
CA THR A 862 21.67 -22.94 13.67
C THR A 862 20.45 -23.16 12.77
N ASN A 863 20.62 -23.08 11.45
CA ASN A 863 19.58 -23.37 10.43
C ASN A 863 18.30 -22.51 10.54
N ARG A 864 18.39 -21.28 11.07
CA ARG A 864 17.28 -20.31 11.09
C ARG A 864 17.75 -18.88 10.84
N PRO A 865 16.91 -18.00 10.29
CA PRO A 865 17.15 -16.55 10.32
C PRO A 865 17.10 -16.05 11.78
N TRP A 866 18.20 -15.48 12.26
CA TRP A 866 18.37 -15.08 13.67
C TRP A 866 18.67 -13.58 13.88
N ALA A 867 19.04 -12.84 12.83
CA ALA A 867 19.43 -11.45 12.94
C ALA A 867 18.36 -10.57 13.62
N MET A 868 17.09 -10.76 13.24
CA MET A 868 15.97 -10.00 13.80
C MET A 868 15.64 -10.40 15.25
N THR A 869 15.77 -11.68 15.60
CA THR A 869 15.63 -12.10 17.00
C THR A 869 16.76 -11.56 17.88
N ASN A 870 17.99 -11.47 17.36
CA ASN A 870 19.09 -10.85 18.07
C ASN A 870 18.85 -9.35 18.28
N LEU A 871 18.30 -8.66 17.26
CA LEU A 871 17.98 -7.24 17.35
C LEU A 871 16.96 -6.92 18.45
N ILE A 872 15.98 -7.80 18.67
CA ILE A 872 15.01 -7.69 19.78
C ILE A 872 15.73 -7.74 21.13
N LEU A 873 16.68 -8.67 21.31
CA LEU A 873 17.47 -8.80 22.54
C LEU A 873 18.34 -7.55 22.78
N VAL A 874 19.03 -7.07 21.74
CA VAL A 874 19.81 -5.82 21.79
C VAL A 874 18.92 -4.64 22.16
N ARG A 875 17.68 -4.58 21.65
CA ARG A 875 16.74 -3.51 21.95
C ARG A 875 16.27 -3.54 23.40
N PHE A 876 16.05 -4.72 23.99
CA PHE A 876 15.76 -4.85 25.43
C PHE A 876 16.92 -4.36 26.30
N TRP A 877 18.16 -4.45 25.81
CA TRP A 877 19.38 -4.02 26.50
C TRP A 877 19.77 -2.55 26.31
N LYS A 878 19.33 -1.91 25.21
CA LYS A 878 19.70 -0.52 24.87
C LYS A 878 19.42 0.46 26.01
N GLY A 879 20.48 1.06 26.55
CA GLY A 879 20.45 1.96 27.71
C GLY A 879 21.03 1.37 29.00
N CYS A 880 21.18 0.04 29.11
CA CYS A 880 21.73 -0.62 30.31
C CYS A 880 23.21 -1.04 30.19
N GLY A 881 23.73 -1.23 28.97
CA GLY A 881 25.11 -1.66 28.73
C GLY A 881 26.15 -0.56 28.96
N PHE A 882 27.41 -0.96 29.17
CA PHE A 882 28.54 -0.06 29.34
C PHE A 882 28.68 0.84 28.10
N GLY A 883 28.54 2.15 28.31
CA GLY A 883 28.61 3.14 27.22
C GLY A 883 27.53 2.98 26.14
N PHE A 884 26.45 2.20 26.37
CA PHE A 884 25.46 1.87 25.34
C PHE A 884 24.36 2.93 25.19
N ARG A 885 24.74 4.12 24.69
CA ARG A 885 23.85 5.28 24.52
C ARG A 885 23.81 5.85 23.10
N TYR A 886 24.60 5.28 22.20
CA TYR A 886 24.74 5.72 20.81
C TYR A 886 23.67 5.12 19.90
N SER A 887 23.44 5.78 18.77
CA SER A 887 22.31 5.51 17.87
C SER A 887 22.63 4.54 16.71
N HIS A 888 23.90 4.33 16.36
CA HIS A 888 24.31 3.70 15.09
C HIS A 888 24.48 2.16 15.09
N VAL A 889 23.99 1.38 16.06
CA VAL A 889 24.20 -0.11 16.12
C VAL A 889 23.39 -0.89 15.06
N TYR A 890 22.68 -0.20 14.17
CA TYR A 890 21.64 -0.85 13.39
C TYR A 890 22.06 -1.06 11.93
N PRO A 891 21.86 -2.27 11.36
CA PRO A 891 22.13 -2.54 9.96
C PRO A 891 21.45 -1.50 9.06
N SER A 892 22.24 -0.62 8.43
CA SER A 892 21.74 0.64 7.83
C SER A 892 20.68 0.43 6.73
N LYS A 893 20.72 -0.69 5.99
CA LYS A 893 19.70 -1.02 4.97
C LYS A 893 18.41 -1.58 5.55
N PHE A 894 18.47 -2.27 6.69
CA PHE A 894 17.35 -3.05 7.21
C PHE A 894 16.38 -2.20 8.04
N LEU A 895 16.88 -1.15 8.70
CA LEU A 895 16.03 -0.13 9.29
C LEU A 895 15.57 0.93 8.28
N GLN A 896 16.29 1.14 7.18
CA GLN A 896 15.85 2.04 6.10
C GLN A 896 14.49 1.62 5.50
N SER A 897 14.15 0.32 5.50
CA SER A 897 12.82 -0.16 5.11
C SER A 897 11.77 -0.06 6.22
N LEU A 898 12.17 0.04 7.49
CA LEU A 898 11.30 0.13 8.68
C LEU A 898 11.06 1.57 9.17
N ARG A 899 11.36 2.56 8.31
CA ARG A 899 11.31 4.03 8.49
C ARG A 899 12.49 4.62 9.24
N LYS A 900 13.01 5.72 8.68
CA LYS A 900 14.30 6.31 9.02
C LYS A 900 14.37 6.93 10.42
N ASP A 901 13.40 7.70 10.90
CA ASP A 901 13.66 8.60 12.04
C ASP A 901 12.59 8.56 13.13
N ARG A 902 12.50 7.42 13.83
CA ARG A 902 12.01 7.35 15.21
C ARG A 902 13.06 6.67 16.09
N ILE A 903 14.28 7.20 16.10
CA ILE A 903 15.28 6.84 17.10
C ILE A 903 14.78 7.38 18.44
N GLN A 904 13.94 6.59 19.11
CA GLN A 904 13.50 6.92 20.46
C GLN A 904 14.69 6.85 21.41
N ASP A 905 14.62 7.68 22.46
CA ASP A 905 15.50 7.59 23.62
C ASP A 905 15.61 6.14 24.10
N PRO A 906 16.78 5.73 24.62
CA PRO A 906 16.98 4.39 25.15
C PRO A 906 15.91 4.05 26.20
N ALA A 907 14.99 3.14 25.83
CA ALA A 907 13.96 2.63 26.73
C ALA A 907 14.19 1.13 26.96
N PRO A 908 15.13 0.73 27.84
CA PRO A 908 15.41 -0.67 28.11
C PRO A 908 14.23 -1.34 28.81
N SER A 909 14.02 -2.64 28.55
CA SER A 909 13.01 -3.43 29.24
C SER A 909 13.65 -4.25 30.36
N ILE A 910 13.64 -3.69 31.57
CA ILE A 910 14.17 -4.37 32.77
C ILE A 910 13.40 -5.66 33.06
N LYS A 911 12.10 -5.70 32.77
CA LYS A 911 11.25 -6.86 33.02
C LYS A 911 11.68 -8.09 32.20
N TYR A 912 11.84 -7.93 30.88
CA TYR A 912 12.35 -9.01 30.03
C TYR A 912 13.79 -9.38 30.36
N GLN A 913 14.66 -8.43 30.71
CA GLN A 913 16.04 -8.74 31.15
C GLN A 913 16.03 -9.72 32.34
N GLN A 914 15.21 -9.45 33.36
CA GLN A 914 15.09 -10.34 34.52
C GLN A 914 14.47 -11.70 34.19
N GLU A 915 13.44 -11.74 33.33
CA GLU A 915 12.80 -13.01 32.93
C GLU A 915 13.71 -13.87 32.06
N ILE A 916 14.48 -13.26 31.15
CA ILE A 916 15.55 -13.93 30.39
C ILE A 916 16.57 -14.53 31.36
N GLY A 917 17.04 -13.75 32.34
CA GLY A 917 17.97 -14.26 33.36
C GLY A 917 17.41 -15.46 34.13
N ARG A 918 16.15 -15.38 34.59
CA ARG A 918 15.48 -16.50 35.27
C ARG A 918 15.32 -17.73 34.38
N TYR A 919 14.98 -17.55 33.11
CA TYR A 919 14.82 -18.65 32.15
C TYR A 919 16.15 -19.37 31.89
N LEU A 920 17.21 -18.61 31.65
CA LEU A 920 18.54 -19.16 31.39
C LEU A 920 19.12 -19.90 32.60
N LEU A 921 18.88 -19.41 33.81
CA LEU A 921 19.31 -20.08 35.06
C LEU A 921 18.49 -21.34 35.38
N ARG A 922 17.25 -21.44 34.90
CA ARG A 922 16.40 -22.64 35.07
C ARG A 922 16.69 -23.72 34.03
N ASN A 923 17.01 -23.33 32.80
CA ASN A 923 17.24 -24.24 31.67
C ASN A 923 18.70 -24.14 31.21
N ILE A 924 19.62 -24.66 32.02
CA ILE A 924 21.06 -24.51 31.83
C ILE A 924 21.54 -25.16 30.51
N ASP A 925 21.02 -26.34 30.17
CA ASP A 925 21.42 -27.04 28.93
C ASP A 925 21.03 -26.23 27.68
N ASP A 926 19.79 -25.73 27.62
CA ASP A 926 19.32 -24.87 26.52
C ASP A 926 20.15 -23.58 26.42
N ALA A 927 20.47 -22.96 27.56
CA ALA A 927 21.30 -21.77 27.63
C ALA A 927 22.72 -22.01 27.09
N ILE A 928 23.33 -23.16 27.39
CA ILE A 928 24.65 -23.54 26.89
C ILE A 928 24.64 -23.74 25.37
N VAL A 929 23.61 -24.40 24.82
CA VAL A 929 23.50 -24.61 23.37
C VAL A 929 23.30 -23.27 22.66
N PHE A 930 22.44 -22.41 23.20
CA PHE A 930 22.22 -21.06 22.68
C PHE A 930 23.51 -20.22 22.67
N LEU A 931 24.20 -20.13 23.82
CA LEU A 931 25.46 -19.39 23.94
C LEU A 931 26.55 -19.92 23.00
N ASN A 932 26.66 -21.24 22.85
CA ASN A 932 27.61 -21.83 21.89
C ASN A 932 27.31 -21.43 20.45
N SER A 933 26.02 -21.38 20.07
CA SER A 933 25.62 -20.93 18.75
C SER A 933 25.93 -19.43 18.55
N LEU A 934 25.73 -18.61 19.59
CA LEU A 934 25.96 -17.17 19.56
C LEU A 934 27.46 -16.84 19.45
N LEU A 935 28.31 -17.50 20.25
CA LEU A 935 29.78 -17.38 20.15
C LEU A 935 30.29 -17.85 18.78
N GLY A 936 29.65 -18.88 18.20
CA GLY A 936 29.94 -19.34 16.84
C GLY A 936 29.64 -18.26 15.79
N GLN A 937 28.46 -17.64 15.85
CA GLN A 937 28.09 -16.54 14.94
C GLN A 937 28.95 -15.29 15.14
N LEU A 938 29.35 -14.98 16.37
CA LEU A 938 30.26 -13.86 16.66
C LEU A 938 31.61 -14.07 16.00
N ASN A 939 32.19 -15.27 16.14
CA ASN A 939 33.47 -15.60 15.53
C ASN A 939 33.41 -15.50 14.01
N TRP A 940 32.34 -16.01 13.39
CA TRP A 940 32.12 -15.90 11.95
C TRP A 940 31.98 -14.43 11.51
N ALA A 941 31.06 -13.68 12.12
CA ALA A 941 30.78 -12.29 11.74
C ALA A 941 32.02 -11.39 11.87
N PHE A 942 32.78 -11.55 12.95
CA PHE A 942 34.01 -10.80 13.16
C PHE A 942 35.12 -11.20 12.17
N SER A 943 35.24 -12.49 11.85
CA SER A 943 36.22 -12.97 10.87
C SER A 943 35.93 -12.43 9.46
N GLU A 944 34.66 -12.46 9.03
CA GLU A 944 34.21 -11.88 7.76
C GLU A 944 34.43 -10.37 7.73
N PHE A 945 34.07 -9.66 8.80
CA PHE A 945 34.32 -8.23 8.93
C PHE A 945 35.81 -7.92 8.73
N MET A 946 36.70 -8.60 9.45
CA MET A 946 38.14 -8.39 9.36
C MET A 946 38.74 -8.79 8.01
N GLY A 947 38.20 -9.82 7.35
CA GLY A 947 38.60 -10.23 6.00
C GLY A 947 38.31 -9.12 5.00
N LEU A 948 37.05 -8.65 4.96
CA LEU A 948 36.62 -7.56 4.08
C LEU A 948 37.33 -6.24 4.41
N LEU A 949 37.55 -5.95 5.69
CA LEU A 949 38.27 -4.74 6.12
C LEU A 949 39.70 -4.70 5.55
N LYS A 950 40.40 -5.85 5.58
CA LYS A 950 41.76 -5.97 5.06
C LYS A 950 41.82 -5.91 3.53
N GLU A 951 40.78 -6.36 2.84
CA GLU A 951 40.66 -6.21 1.39
C GLU A 951 40.40 -4.75 0.99
N LEU A 952 39.62 -4.02 1.80
CA LEU A 952 39.26 -2.62 1.56
C LEU A 952 40.39 -1.64 1.89
N VAL A 953 41.24 -1.95 2.87
CA VAL A 953 42.40 -1.11 3.24
C VAL A 953 43.59 -1.44 2.33
N PRO A 954 44.06 -0.52 1.46
CA PRO A 954 45.10 -0.83 0.50
C PRO A 954 46.45 -1.14 1.16
N THR A 955 46.99 -2.32 0.90
CA THR A 955 48.31 -2.76 1.38
C THR A 955 49.46 -2.08 0.61
N LYS A 956 49.63 -0.76 0.69
CA LYS A 956 50.78 0.04 0.16
C LYS A 956 51.20 -0.18 -1.33
N THR A 957 50.60 -1.10 -2.08
CA THR A 957 50.93 -1.41 -3.47
C THR A 957 50.00 -0.64 -4.40
N ARG A 958 50.60 0.21 -5.23
CA ARG A 958 49.97 1.03 -6.26
C ARG A 958 49.11 0.18 -7.20
N TYR A 959 47.83 0.04 -6.93
CA TYR A 959 46.71 -0.14 -7.86
C TYR A 959 45.45 -0.18 -6.98
N MET A 960 44.59 0.84 -7.03
CA MET A 960 43.25 0.76 -6.42
C MET A 960 42.41 -0.16 -7.32
N PRO A 961 42.01 -1.35 -6.88
CA PRO A 961 40.95 -2.06 -7.58
C PRO A 961 39.71 -1.16 -7.55
N THR A 962 38.88 -1.20 -8.58
CA THR A 962 37.51 -0.66 -8.50
C THR A 962 36.76 -1.46 -7.43
N ILE A 963 36.81 -0.99 -6.17
CA ILE A 963 36.12 -1.60 -5.04
C ILE A 963 34.63 -1.57 -5.34
N GLU A 964 33.99 -2.74 -5.38
CA GLU A 964 32.56 -2.81 -5.60
C GLU A 964 31.80 -2.19 -4.43
N HIS A 965 30.89 -1.26 -4.72
CA HIS A 965 29.98 -0.68 -3.73
C HIS A 965 29.20 -1.72 -2.91
N ARG A 966 29.02 -2.93 -3.46
CA ARG A 966 28.43 -4.08 -2.77
C ARG A 966 29.30 -4.58 -1.61
N GLN A 967 30.61 -4.70 -1.79
CA GLN A 967 31.54 -5.21 -0.77
C GLN A 967 31.63 -4.29 0.44
N MET A 968 31.70 -2.97 0.22
CA MET A 968 31.68 -1.97 1.31
C MET A 968 30.41 -2.06 2.17
N LYS A 969 29.26 -2.28 1.53
CA LYS A 969 27.97 -2.45 2.23
C LYS A 969 27.93 -3.74 3.05
N ILE A 970 28.51 -4.84 2.54
CA ILE A 970 28.61 -6.10 3.29
C ILE A 970 29.52 -5.90 4.51
N CYS A 971 30.66 -5.23 4.36
CA CYS A 971 31.58 -4.93 5.45
C CYS A 971 30.91 -4.14 6.59
N SER A 972 30.17 -3.07 6.27
CA SER A 972 29.37 -2.32 7.26
C SER A 972 28.32 -3.21 7.93
N THR A 973 27.65 -4.11 7.19
CA THR A 973 26.66 -5.01 7.78
C THR A 973 27.31 -6.02 8.74
N CYS A 974 28.47 -6.58 8.39
CA CYS A 974 29.23 -7.48 9.28
C CYS A 974 29.69 -6.80 10.56
N PHE A 975 30.09 -5.52 10.48
CA PHE A 975 30.40 -4.70 11.65
C PHE A 975 29.18 -4.57 12.58
N ASP A 976 28.03 -4.16 12.04
CA ASP A 976 26.79 -3.99 12.82
C ASP A 976 26.35 -5.30 13.47
N VAL A 977 26.43 -6.42 12.73
CA VAL A 977 26.12 -7.76 13.26
C VAL A 977 27.06 -8.13 14.40
N THR A 978 28.36 -7.88 14.27
CA THR A 978 29.36 -8.17 15.32
C THR A 978 29.04 -7.39 16.61
N VAL A 979 28.77 -6.08 16.49
CA VAL A 979 28.39 -5.25 17.64
C VAL A 979 27.09 -5.74 18.27
N SER A 980 26.10 -6.11 17.45
CA SER A 980 24.81 -6.61 17.95
C SER A 980 24.97 -7.90 18.76
N LEU A 981 25.83 -8.83 18.33
CA LEU A 981 26.10 -10.08 19.04
C LEU A 981 26.83 -9.82 20.37
N LEU A 982 27.82 -8.92 20.37
CA LEU A 982 28.52 -8.51 21.59
C LEU A 982 27.56 -7.90 22.62
N ARG A 983 26.62 -7.05 22.19
CA ARG A 983 25.60 -6.47 23.10
C ARG A 983 24.65 -7.50 23.69
N THR A 984 24.29 -8.53 22.93
CA THR A 984 23.49 -9.65 23.46
C THR A 984 24.28 -10.47 24.48
N ILE A 985 25.57 -10.71 24.25
CA ILE A 985 26.45 -11.39 25.22
C ILE A 985 26.58 -10.56 26.50
N GLU A 986 26.83 -9.26 26.37
CA GLU A 986 26.91 -8.33 27.50
C GLU A 986 25.66 -8.41 28.37
N MET A 987 24.47 -8.37 27.75
CA MET A 987 23.21 -8.54 28.46
C MET A 987 23.15 -9.89 29.21
N ILE A 988 23.45 -11.01 28.54
CA ILE A 988 23.36 -12.35 29.14
C ILE A 988 24.29 -12.49 30.34
N ILE A 989 25.52 -12.00 30.23
CA ILE A 989 26.50 -12.04 31.33
C ILE A 989 26.03 -11.17 32.50
N CYS A 990 25.38 -10.03 32.22
CA CYS A 990 24.83 -9.18 33.27
C CYS A 990 23.64 -9.80 34.00
N VAL A 991 22.73 -10.48 33.29
CA VAL A 991 21.48 -11.00 33.88
C VAL A 991 21.61 -12.42 34.43
N ALA A 992 22.54 -13.23 33.91
CA ALA A 992 22.75 -14.62 34.31
C ALA A 992 24.26 -14.99 34.34
N PRO A 993 25.07 -14.31 35.16
CA PRO A 993 26.53 -14.50 35.20
C PRO A 993 26.95 -15.93 35.56
N ASN A 994 26.16 -16.63 36.38
CA ASN A 994 26.47 -17.97 36.88
C ASN A 994 26.58 -19.03 35.77
N ILE A 995 25.99 -18.82 34.59
CA ILE A 995 26.07 -19.78 33.47
C ILE A 995 27.52 -19.95 32.99
N MET A 996 28.33 -18.88 33.08
CA MET A 996 29.75 -18.91 32.75
C MET A 996 30.64 -18.92 33.99
N LEU A 997 30.15 -18.45 35.14
CA LEU A 997 30.95 -18.30 36.35
C LEU A 997 30.82 -19.45 37.36
N ASP A 998 29.81 -20.31 37.28
CA ASP A 998 29.67 -21.44 38.21
C ASP A 998 30.74 -22.51 37.93
N LYS A 999 31.55 -22.83 38.94
CA LYS A 999 32.64 -23.83 38.90
C LYS A 999 32.12 -25.26 38.84
N HIS A 1000 30.88 -25.52 39.26
CA HIS A 1000 30.31 -26.86 39.34
C HIS A 1000 29.63 -27.32 38.04
N LEU A 1001 29.49 -26.42 37.06
CA LEU A 1001 28.94 -26.73 35.75
C LEU A 1001 30.04 -27.13 34.77
N PRO A 1002 30.10 -28.39 34.27
CA PRO A 1002 31.24 -28.88 33.49
C PRO A 1002 31.45 -28.17 32.14
N LYS A 1003 30.42 -27.50 31.60
CA LYS A 1003 30.48 -26.77 30.31
C LYS A 1003 30.67 -25.25 30.47
N SER A 1004 30.57 -24.69 31.68
CA SER A 1004 30.68 -23.24 31.91
C SER A 1004 32.11 -22.74 31.65
N GLU A 1005 33.11 -23.53 32.04
CA GLU A 1005 34.52 -23.21 31.89
C GLU A 1005 34.94 -23.14 30.41
N MET A 1006 34.46 -24.08 29.60
CA MET A 1006 34.69 -24.07 28.15
C MET A 1006 34.08 -22.84 27.46
N LEU A 1007 32.85 -22.47 27.85
CA LEU A 1007 32.18 -21.27 27.35
C LEU A 1007 32.93 -19.98 27.72
N LEU A 1008 33.39 -19.91 28.98
CA LEU A 1008 34.15 -18.77 29.49
C LEU A 1008 35.46 -18.61 28.73
N ILE A 1009 36.24 -19.68 28.56
CA ILE A 1009 37.52 -19.63 27.83
C ILE A 1009 37.29 -19.19 26.38
N ARG A 1010 36.32 -19.78 25.68
CA ARG A 1010 36.00 -19.43 24.29
C ARG A 1010 35.57 -17.97 24.14
N LEU A 1011 34.77 -17.45 25.08
CA LEU A 1011 34.40 -16.04 25.10
C LEU A 1011 35.64 -15.15 25.27
N LEU A 1012 36.48 -15.43 26.27
CA LEU A 1012 37.67 -14.61 26.57
C LEU A 1012 38.66 -14.62 25.40
N GLN A 1013 38.84 -15.75 24.71
CA GLN A 1013 39.63 -15.85 23.49
C GLN A 1013 39.09 -14.95 22.38
N LEU A 1014 37.78 -14.97 22.13
CA LEU A 1014 37.16 -14.11 21.11
C LEU A 1014 37.28 -12.62 21.44
N LEU A 1015 37.03 -12.22 22.70
CA LEU A 1015 37.17 -10.83 23.14
C LEU A 1015 38.63 -10.35 23.01
N SER A 1016 39.60 -11.19 23.38
CA SER A 1016 41.02 -10.88 23.27
C SER A 1016 41.46 -10.79 21.81
N GLN A 1017 40.95 -11.65 20.93
CA GLN A 1017 41.17 -11.55 19.48
C GLN A 1017 40.62 -10.26 18.88
N ILE A 1018 39.44 -9.80 19.34
CA ILE A 1018 38.85 -8.54 18.89
C ILE A 1018 39.74 -7.36 19.29
N ILE A 1019 40.17 -7.29 20.55
CA ILE A 1019 41.07 -6.23 21.04
C ILE A 1019 42.41 -6.27 20.30
N ASN A 1020 43.08 -7.41 20.28
CA ASN A 1020 44.43 -7.54 19.73
C ASN A 1020 44.48 -7.24 18.24
N ARG A 1021 43.46 -7.62 17.45
CA ARG A 1021 43.46 -7.43 15.99
C ARG A 1021 43.12 -6.01 15.57
N LEU A 1022 42.26 -5.32 16.31
CA LEU A 1022 41.83 -3.97 15.98
C LEU A 1022 42.78 -2.88 16.52
N VAL A 1023 43.51 -3.16 17.61
CA VAL A 1023 44.38 -2.19 18.32
C VAL A 1023 45.89 -2.36 17.99
N THR A 1024 46.20 -3.02 16.86
CA THR A 1024 47.59 -3.20 16.40
C THR A 1024 48.29 -1.86 16.05
N LYS A 1025 49.63 -1.87 15.98
CA LYS A 1025 50.48 -0.67 15.74
C LYS A 1025 50.10 0.18 14.51
N ASN A 1026 49.38 -0.37 13.54
CA ASN A 1026 48.77 0.37 12.44
C ASN A 1026 47.26 0.24 12.60
N TYR A 1027 46.62 1.26 13.18
CA TYR A 1027 45.18 1.23 13.46
C TYR A 1027 44.41 1.13 12.13
N VAL A 1028 43.98 -0.08 11.77
CA VAL A 1028 43.26 -0.35 10.50
C VAL A 1028 42.01 0.54 10.40
N LEU A 1029 41.41 0.89 11.53
CA LEU A 1029 40.24 1.79 11.60
C LEU A 1029 40.60 3.28 11.41
N GLU A 1030 41.77 3.75 11.86
CA GLU A 1030 42.21 5.14 11.56
C GLU A 1030 42.50 5.30 10.06
N GLU A 1031 42.98 4.23 9.42
CA GLU A 1031 43.22 4.23 7.98
C GLU A 1031 41.91 4.35 7.17
N ILE A 1032 40.77 3.89 7.73
CA ILE A 1032 39.43 4.04 7.15
C ILE A 1032 38.89 5.46 7.36
N GLU A 1033 39.03 6.03 8.56
CA GLU A 1033 38.70 7.44 8.82
C GLU A 1033 39.51 8.37 7.90
N ARG A 1034 40.77 8.04 7.63
CA ARG A 1034 41.63 8.77 6.70
C ARG A 1034 41.13 8.71 5.25
N LEU A 1035 40.50 7.61 4.84
CA LEU A 1035 40.02 7.39 3.47
C LEU A 1035 38.70 8.11 3.16
N LYS A 1036 37.99 8.68 4.16
CA LYS A 1036 36.74 9.48 4.01
C LYS A 1036 35.75 8.92 2.99
N MET A 1037 35.52 7.61 3.01
CA MET A 1037 34.58 6.96 2.10
C MET A 1037 33.16 7.07 2.68
N SER A 1038 32.27 7.80 2.01
CA SER A 1038 30.90 8.11 2.49
C SER A 1038 30.00 6.90 2.82
N VAL A 1039 30.40 5.68 2.43
CA VAL A 1039 29.67 4.43 2.67
C VAL A 1039 30.12 3.74 3.97
N LEU A 1040 31.30 4.10 4.49
CA LEU A 1040 31.90 3.53 5.70
C LEU A 1040 31.80 4.46 6.92
N ASP A 1041 31.15 5.63 6.79
CA ASP A 1041 30.98 6.61 7.88
C ASP A 1041 30.31 6.04 9.14
N ASN A 1042 29.58 4.91 9.03
CA ASN A 1042 28.93 4.24 10.16
C ASN A 1042 29.87 3.29 10.95
N ILE A 1043 31.06 2.95 10.42
CA ILE A 1043 32.00 2.03 11.07
C ILE A 1043 32.89 2.83 12.01
N HIS A 1044 32.50 2.90 13.28
CA HIS A 1044 33.27 3.59 14.33
C HIS A 1044 33.79 2.59 15.37
N PRO A 1045 35.03 2.71 15.87
CA PRO A 1045 35.60 1.79 16.87
C PRO A 1045 34.79 1.71 18.18
N TYR A 1046 34.20 2.82 18.62
CA TYR A 1046 33.52 2.94 19.91
C TYR A 1046 32.44 1.86 20.20
N PRO A 1047 31.43 1.65 19.33
CA PRO A 1047 30.41 0.61 19.51
C PRO A 1047 30.91 -0.77 19.91
N MET A 1048 32.00 -1.23 19.28
CA MET A 1048 32.53 -2.57 19.48
C MET A 1048 33.31 -2.65 20.79
N PHE A 1049 34.22 -1.69 21.02
CA PHE A 1049 35.06 -1.70 22.21
C PHE A 1049 34.29 -1.43 23.51
N SER A 1050 33.27 -0.57 23.47
CA SER A 1050 32.41 -0.34 24.63
C SER A 1050 31.65 -1.61 25.03
N ALA A 1051 31.19 -2.43 24.07
CA ALA A 1051 30.57 -3.72 24.37
C ALA A 1051 31.57 -4.73 24.96
N VAL A 1052 32.77 -4.83 24.37
CA VAL A 1052 33.84 -5.73 24.85
C VAL A 1052 34.27 -5.36 26.28
N CYS A 1053 34.50 -4.07 26.55
CA CYS A 1053 34.88 -3.60 27.87
C CYS A 1053 33.75 -3.83 28.88
N GLY A 1054 32.49 -3.60 28.51
CA GLY A 1054 31.33 -3.89 29.36
C GLY A 1054 31.27 -5.36 29.81
N ILE A 1055 31.54 -6.29 28.89
CA ILE A 1055 31.61 -7.72 29.20
C ILE A 1055 32.75 -8.01 30.20
N LEU A 1056 33.96 -7.53 29.94
CA LEU A 1056 35.13 -7.80 30.77
C LEU A 1056 35.02 -7.16 32.16
N ILE A 1057 34.53 -5.92 32.24
CA ILE A 1057 34.26 -5.23 33.52
C ILE A 1057 33.25 -6.03 34.35
N HIS A 1058 32.19 -6.55 33.73
CA HIS A 1058 31.21 -7.37 34.46
C HIS A 1058 31.85 -8.65 35.01
N LEU A 1059 32.65 -9.35 34.21
CA LEU A 1059 33.31 -10.60 34.64
C LEU A 1059 34.37 -10.39 35.74
N ILE A 1060 35.01 -9.22 35.81
CA ILE A 1060 36.16 -8.97 36.71
C ILE A 1060 35.81 -8.07 37.90
N ASN A 1061 35.14 -6.94 37.68
CA ASN A 1061 34.89 -5.95 38.73
C ASN A 1061 33.61 -6.24 39.52
N ARG A 1062 32.61 -6.86 38.88
CA ARG A 1062 31.29 -7.12 39.48
C ARG A 1062 31.12 -8.54 40.04
N THR A 1063 32.22 -9.26 40.24
CA THR A 1063 32.26 -10.65 40.73
C THR A 1063 33.05 -10.78 42.03
N SER A 1064 32.94 -11.93 42.71
CA SER A 1064 33.74 -12.20 43.92
C SER A 1064 35.24 -12.17 43.62
N THR A 1065 36.06 -11.88 44.63
CA THR A 1065 37.52 -11.82 44.48
C THR A 1065 38.13 -13.13 43.97
N GLU A 1066 37.59 -14.28 44.38
CA GLU A 1066 38.01 -15.60 43.91
C GLU A 1066 37.68 -15.81 42.41
N THR A 1067 36.45 -15.50 42.02
CA THR A 1067 36.00 -15.65 40.62
C THR A 1067 36.74 -14.68 39.70
N SER A 1068 36.95 -13.43 40.15
CA SER A 1068 37.71 -12.40 39.44
C SER A 1068 39.15 -12.83 39.17
N LEU A 1069 39.84 -13.39 40.18
CA LEU A 1069 41.19 -13.97 40.02
C LEU A 1069 41.21 -15.14 39.03
N ARG A 1070 40.18 -16.01 39.07
CA ARG A 1070 40.05 -17.13 38.12
C ARG A 1070 39.89 -16.64 36.68
N VAL A 1071 39.04 -15.64 36.45
CA VAL A 1071 38.86 -15.03 35.12
C VAL A 1071 40.16 -14.38 34.66
N CYS A 1072 40.83 -13.60 35.50
CA CYS A 1072 42.11 -12.97 35.14
C CYS A 1072 43.19 -14.00 34.79
N ARG A 1073 43.25 -15.14 35.49
CA ARG A 1073 44.14 -16.26 35.15
C ARG A 1073 43.81 -16.84 33.78
N ALA A 1074 42.54 -17.10 33.49
CA ALA A 1074 42.12 -17.62 32.19
C ALA A 1074 42.45 -16.64 31.04
N ILE A 1075 42.32 -15.33 31.26
CA ILE A 1075 42.74 -14.32 30.27
C ILE A 1075 44.26 -14.39 30.04
N TYR A 1076 45.06 -14.53 31.11
CA TYR A 1076 46.52 -14.59 31.03
C TYR A 1076 47.04 -15.89 30.39
N SER A 1077 46.43 -17.04 30.69
CA SER A 1077 46.95 -18.34 30.27
C SER A 1077 46.33 -18.93 28.99
N GLU A 1078 45.07 -18.60 28.68
CA GLU A 1078 44.32 -19.26 27.60
C GLU A 1078 43.82 -18.28 26.52
N ALA A 1079 43.80 -16.96 26.76
CA ALA A 1079 43.22 -15.97 25.86
C ALA A 1079 44.21 -14.99 25.20
N ASP A 1080 45.48 -14.98 25.62
CA ASP A 1080 46.58 -14.17 25.07
C ASP A 1080 46.26 -12.68 24.88
N LEU A 1081 45.64 -12.04 25.88
CA LEU A 1081 45.35 -10.60 25.83
C LEU A 1081 46.64 -9.76 25.90
N ASP A 1082 46.88 -8.92 24.89
CA ASP A 1082 48.04 -8.02 24.84
C ASP A 1082 47.80 -6.77 25.72
N LEU A 1083 48.44 -6.70 26.87
CA LEU A 1083 48.28 -5.60 27.84
C LEU A 1083 48.61 -4.20 27.25
N PRO A 1084 49.65 -4.03 26.40
CA PRO A 1084 49.86 -2.80 25.62
C PRO A 1084 48.70 -2.41 24.70
N SER A 1085 48.05 -3.38 24.04
CA SER A 1085 46.87 -3.12 23.21
C SER A 1085 45.69 -2.66 24.06
N LEU A 1086 45.50 -3.25 25.24
CA LEU A 1086 44.48 -2.79 26.19
C LEU A 1086 44.73 -1.37 26.70
N HIS A 1087 45.98 -1.04 27.05
CA HIS A 1087 46.36 0.31 27.48
C HIS A 1087 46.11 1.35 26.37
N ARG A 1088 46.53 1.06 25.13
CA ARG A 1088 46.29 1.94 23.97
C ARG A 1088 44.82 2.19 23.71
N LEU A 1089 43.97 1.18 23.89
CA LEU A 1089 42.52 1.33 23.70
C LEU A 1089 41.90 2.29 24.73
N ILE A 1090 42.33 2.18 25.98
CA ILE A 1090 41.73 2.92 27.10
C ILE A 1090 42.26 4.35 27.16
N TYR A 1091 43.59 4.53 27.12
CA TYR A 1091 44.28 5.79 27.38
C TYR A 1091 44.94 6.43 26.14
N GLY A 1092 45.13 5.68 25.05
CA GLY A 1092 45.85 6.15 23.84
C GLY A 1092 47.35 5.79 23.84
N SER A 1093 48.10 6.34 22.89
CA SER A 1093 49.55 6.18 22.78
C SER A 1093 50.30 7.18 23.66
N ASP A 1094 51.24 6.71 24.48
CA ASP A 1094 52.10 7.55 25.34
C ASP A 1094 53.23 8.28 24.59
N THR A 1095 53.26 8.22 23.24
CA THR A 1095 54.38 8.75 22.46
C THR A 1095 54.06 10.10 21.81
N ASP A 1096 54.83 11.11 22.24
CA ASP A 1096 55.13 12.42 21.64
C ASP A 1096 54.17 13.59 21.92
N THR A 1097 54.43 14.27 23.03
CA THR A 1097 54.10 15.68 23.32
C THR A 1097 54.81 16.69 22.41
N SER A 1098 55.31 16.28 21.23
CA SER A 1098 56.00 17.19 20.31
C SER A 1098 55.77 16.85 18.84
N LYS A 1099 54.56 17.11 18.34
CA LYS A 1099 54.30 17.80 17.05
C LYS A 1099 52.79 17.84 16.80
N SER A 1100 52.30 19.06 16.59
CA SER A 1100 50.95 19.36 16.17
C SER A 1100 50.71 18.89 14.72
N ASP A 1101 50.23 17.67 14.55
CA ASP A 1101 49.35 17.33 13.45
C ASP A 1101 48.08 16.72 14.05
N SER A 1102 46.96 17.37 13.78
CA SER A 1102 45.66 17.14 14.39
C SER A 1102 44.96 15.89 13.83
N SER A 1103 45.51 14.70 14.04
CA SER A 1103 44.74 13.45 13.97
C SER A 1103 44.45 13.00 15.38
N SER A 1104 43.22 13.23 15.86
CA SER A 1104 42.75 12.80 17.17
C SER A 1104 42.80 11.26 17.26
N HIS A 1105 43.77 10.72 17.98
CA HIS A 1105 43.80 9.29 18.26
C HIS A 1105 42.55 8.88 19.06
N PHE A 1106 41.93 7.76 18.66
CA PHE A 1106 40.76 7.20 19.34
C PHE A 1106 41.11 6.77 20.77
N THR A 1107 40.40 7.28 21.76
CA THR A 1107 40.51 6.87 23.18
C THR A 1107 39.13 6.60 23.74
N LEU A 1108 38.96 5.46 24.43
CA LEU A 1108 37.66 5.06 24.93
C LEU A 1108 37.17 5.97 26.07
N ILE A 1109 38.05 6.36 27.00
CA ILE A 1109 37.71 7.21 28.16
C ILE A 1109 37.19 8.60 27.78
N SER A 1110 37.61 9.15 26.64
CA SER A 1110 37.26 10.51 26.22
C SER A 1110 35.92 10.62 25.46
N GLN A 1111 35.26 9.49 25.21
CA GLN A 1111 34.03 9.45 24.40
C GLN A 1111 32.84 10.05 25.16
N ARG A 1112 31.99 10.79 24.44
CA ARG A 1112 30.86 11.54 25.01
C ARG A 1112 29.84 10.64 25.73
N GLU A 1113 29.72 9.40 25.27
CA GLU A 1113 28.74 8.43 25.74
C GLU A 1113 29.14 7.74 27.04
N ILE A 1114 30.40 7.87 27.50
CA ILE A 1114 30.89 7.31 28.77
C ILE A 1114 30.68 8.32 29.90
N ASN A 1115 30.04 7.87 30.98
CA ASN A 1115 29.85 8.71 32.16
C ASN A 1115 31.02 8.59 33.15
N ARG A 1116 31.09 9.50 34.14
CA ARG A 1116 32.19 9.50 35.15
C ARG A 1116 32.29 8.21 35.96
N SER A 1117 31.18 7.53 36.23
CA SER A 1117 31.18 6.27 36.98
C SER A 1117 31.77 5.13 36.14
N GLU A 1118 31.39 5.06 34.86
CA GLU A 1118 31.90 4.08 33.91
C GLU A 1118 33.39 4.29 33.61
N ALA A 1119 33.85 5.55 33.54
CA ALA A 1119 35.27 5.85 33.41
C ALA A 1119 36.08 5.32 34.62
N ASN A 1120 35.57 5.50 35.84
CA ASN A 1120 36.21 4.96 37.04
C ASN A 1120 36.20 3.43 37.07
N GLU A 1121 35.09 2.78 36.65
CA GLU A 1121 35.03 1.31 36.53
C GLU A 1121 36.03 0.78 35.50
N LEU A 1122 36.27 1.51 34.42
CA LEU A 1122 37.24 1.15 33.38
C LEU A 1122 38.69 1.27 33.90
N ASP A 1123 39.01 2.32 34.65
CA ASP A 1123 40.29 2.49 35.33
C ASP A 1123 40.55 1.35 36.34
N GLU A 1124 39.56 1.06 37.19
CA GLU A 1124 39.65 -0.03 38.17
C GLU A 1124 39.90 -1.38 37.50
N PHE A 1125 39.18 -1.65 36.39
CA PHE A 1125 39.37 -2.86 35.59
C PHE A 1125 40.81 -2.97 35.06
N TYR A 1126 41.34 -1.90 34.45
CA TYR A 1126 42.69 -1.92 33.89
C TYR A 1126 43.74 -2.20 34.97
N HIS A 1127 43.68 -1.48 36.10
CA HIS A 1127 44.63 -1.65 37.19
C HIS A 1127 44.57 -3.06 37.80
N LYS A 1128 43.36 -3.61 38.00
CA LYS A 1128 43.17 -4.96 38.55
C LYS A 1128 43.72 -6.06 37.64
N VAL A 1129 43.54 -5.92 36.32
CA VAL A 1129 44.12 -6.84 35.32
C VAL A 1129 45.63 -6.72 35.29
N ASN A 1130 46.18 -5.50 35.21
CA ASN A 1130 47.63 -5.24 35.20
C ASN A 1130 48.32 -5.80 36.45
N ASP A 1131 47.79 -5.52 37.64
CA ASP A 1131 48.33 -6.02 38.91
C ASP A 1131 48.34 -7.55 38.97
N THR A 1132 47.28 -8.18 38.46
CA THR A 1132 47.17 -9.64 38.45
C THR A 1132 48.12 -10.26 37.43
N PHE A 1133 48.27 -9.66 36.25
CA PHE A 1133 49.21 -10.10 35.21
C PHE A 1133 50.66 -9.99 35.70
N GLN A 1134 51.02 -8.89 36.36
CA GLN A 1134 52.34 -8.73 36.97
C GLN A 1134 52.62 -9.75 38.07
N LYS A 1135 51.61 -10.10 38.89
CA LYS A 1135 51.73 -11.16 39.90
C LYS A 1135 51.92 -12.53 39.25
N LEU A 1136 51.16 -12.85 38.20
CA LEU A 1136 51.25 -14.11 37.48
C LEU A 1136 52.60 -14.26 36.75
N ALA A 1137 53.07 -13.21 36.05
CA ALA A 1137 54.36 -13.20 35.38
C ALA A 1137 55.55 -13.46 36.32
N LYS A 1138 55.50 -12.98 37.57
CA LYS A 1138 56.51 -13.28 38.61
C LYS A 1138 56.47 -14.72 39.11
N THR A 1139 55.39 -15.46 38.85
CA THR A 1139 55.19 -16.85 39.30
C THR A 1139 55.56 -17.87 38.22
N THR A 1140 55.54 -17.50 36.93
CA THR A 1140 55.72 -18.42 35.79
C THR A 1140 57.18 -18.64 35.36
N THR A 1141 58.15 -17.87 35.85
CA THR A 1141 59.56 -17.94 35.40
C THR A 1141 60.38 -19.14 35.94
N LYS A 1142 59.75 -20.28 36.27
CA LYS A 1142 60.45 -21.49 36.73
C LYS A 1142 59.74 -22.79 36.31
N THR A 1143 59.81 -23.16 35.04
CA THR A 1143 59.76 -24.57 34.59
C THR A 1143 60.54 -24.69 33.28
N ASP A 1144 61.56 -25.52 33.25
CA ASP A 1144 62.27 -25.94 32.03
C ASP A 1144 61.31 -26.82 31.20
N ASP A 1145 61.03 -26.42 29.96
CA ASP A 1145 60.15 -27.13 29.04
C ASP A 1145 60.88 -28.35 28.42
N ASN A 1146 60.26 -29.52 28.57
CA ASN A 1146 60.67 -30.76 27.92
C ASN A 1146 59.72 -30.97 26.72
N ASP A 1147 60.16 -30.55 25.53
CA ASP A 1147 59.36 -30.46 24.28
C ASP A 1147 58.66 -31.77 23.89
N ASP A 1148 59.19 -32.94 24.28
CA ASP A 1148 58.65 -34.26 23.93
C ASP A 1148 57.33 -34.61 24.66
N SER A 1149 56.94 -33.83 25.66
CA SER A 1149 55.71 -34.05 26.45
C SER A 1149 54.54 -33.15 26.05
N MET A 1150 54.73 -32.30 25.02
CA MET A 1150 53.76 -31.29 24.61
C MET A 1150 52.70 -31.87 23.66
N CYS A 1151 51.45 -31.45 23.84
CA CYS A 1151 50.35 -31.89 23.00
C CYS A 1151 50.50 -31.35 21.59
N ILE A 1152 50.59 -32.25 20.62
CA ILE A 1152 50.73 -31.93 19.18
C ILE A 1152 49.54 -31.21 18.55
N ILE A 1153 48.43 -31.02 19.28
CA ILE A 1153 47.26 -30.28 18.78
C ILE A 1153 47.38 -28.79 19.09
N CYS A 1154 47.73 -28.43 20.32
CA CYS A 1154 47.85 -27.03 20.75
C CYS A 1154 49.29 -26.54 20.87
N TYR A 1155 50.28 -27.44 20.92
CA TYR A 1155 51.69 -27.17 21.20
C TYR A 1155 51.95 -26.34 22.48
N SER A 1156 50.94 -26.22 23.35
CA SER A 1156 50.95 -25.32 24.52
C SER A 1156 50.77 -26.05 25.85
N HIS A 1157 50.11 -27.21 25.85
CA HIS A 1157 49.82 -27.98 27.08
C HIS A 1157 50.41 -29.37 26.97
N GLN A 1158 50.84 -29.94 28.10
CA GLN A 1158 51.35 -31.31 28.13
C GLN A 1158 50.27 -32.36 27.81
N ILE A 1159 50.70 -33.49 27.25
CA ILE A 1159 49.84 -34.64 27.01
C ILE A 1159 49.36 -35.21 28.36
N GLN A 1160 48.04 -35.30 28.53
CA GLN A 1160 47.39 -35.68 29.80
C GLN A 1160 46.38 -36.81 29.64
N VAL A 1161 45.85 -37.02 28.43
CA VAL A 1161 44.73 -37.93 28.20
C VAL A 1161 44.94 -38.84 27.01
N GLU A 1162 44.47 -40.09 27.14
CA GLU A 1162 44.48 -41.14 26.14
C GLU A 1162 43.05 -41.50 25.74
N PHE A 1163 42.80 -41.63 24.43
CA PHE A 1163 41.50 -42.02 23.89
C PHE A 1163 41.39 -43.55 23.75
N ARG A 1164 40.31 -44.16 24.20
CA ARG A 1164 40.04 -45.59 23.95
C ARG A 1164 38.94 -45.79 22.90
N PRO A 1165 39.10 -46.76 21.97
CA PRO A 1165 40.16 -47.80 21.93
C PRO A 1165 41.45 -47.39 21.18
N CYS A 1166 41.49 -46.25 20.50
CA CYS A 1166 42.57 -45.93 19.55
C CYS A 1166 43.93 -45.52 20.15
N LYS A 1167 44.02 -45.34 21.47
CA LYS A 1167 45.19 -44.97 22.29
C LYS A 1167 45.95 -43.71 21.89
N HIS A 1168 45.37 -42.86 21.04
CA HIS A 1168 45.97 -41.56 20.75
C HIS A 1168 45.89 -40.66 21.97
N GLN A 1169 46.91 -39.82 22.15
CA GLN A 1169 47.06 -38.99 23.34
C GLN A 1169 47.08 -37.49 22.99
N THR A 1170 46.45 -36.68 23.84
CA THR A 1170 46.42 -35.22 23.72
C THR A 1170 46.41 -34.56 25.11
N CYS A 1171 46.40 -33.23 25.19
CA CYS A 1171 46.06 -32.53 26.42
C CYS A 1171 44.55 -32.56 26.68
N LEU A 1172 44.15 -32.44 27.94
CA LEU A 1172 42.74 -32.44 28.34
C LEU A 1172 41.95 -31.29 27.69
N SER A 1173 42.60 -30.13 27.51
CA SER A 1173 41.98 -28.93 26.92
C SER A 1173 41.53 -29.15 25.46
N CYS A 1174 42.40 -29.76 24.65
CA CYS A 1174 42.10 -30.03 23.23
C CYS A 1174 40.92 -30.99 23.09
N ILE A 1175 40.91 -32.13 23.80
CA ILE A 1175 39.83 -33.10 23.65
C ILE A 1175 38.48 -32.56 24.13
N ASN A 1176 38.46 -31.80 25.24
CA ASN A 1176 37.23 -31.20 25.75
C ASN A 1176 36.63 -30.21 24.74
N THR A 1177 37.49 -29.49 24.02
CA THR A 1177 37.07 -28.59 22.93
C THR A 1177 36.52 -29.36 21.74
N HIS A 1178 37.13 -30.48 21.36
CA HIS A 1178 36.68 -31.29 20.22
C HIS A 1178 35.36 -32.00 20.46
N PHE A 1179 35.12 -32.52 21.66
CA PHE A 1179 33.85 -33.14 22.06
C PHE A 1179 32.64 -32.21 22.02
N LEU A 1180 32.84 -30.89 21.89
CA LEU A 1180 31.74 -29.96 21.60
C LEU A 1180 31.20 -30.10 20.17
N THR A 1181 31.97 -30.71 19.26
CA THR A 1181 31.67 -30.76 17.82
C THR A 1181 31.69 -32.16 17.23
N SER A 1182 32.52 -33.08 17.74
CA SER A 1182 32.63 -34.45 17.26
C SER A 1182 33.09 -35.39 18.36
N ASN A 1183 32.59 -36.63 18.35
CA ASN A 1183 32.98 -37.70 19.28
C ASN A 1183 34.02 -38.65 18.65
N GLU A 1184 34.75 -38.17 17.64
CA GLU A 1184 35.78 -38.92 16.91
C GLU A 1184 37.18 -38.51 17.37
N CYS A 1185 38.16 -39.38 17.12
CA CYS A 1185 39.56 -39.09 17.38
C CYS A 1185 40.13 -38.10 16.35
N PHE A 1186 40.90 -37.11 16.82
CA PHE A 1186 41.63 -36.15 15.98
C PHE A 1186 42.44 -36.81 14.87
N PHE A 1187 43.10 -37.92 15.21
CA PHE A 1187 44.14 -38.53 14.38
C PHE A 1187 43.58 -39.60 13.45
N CYS A 1188 42.81 -40.54 13.98
CA CYS A 1188 42.32 -41.69 13.23
C CYS A 1188 40.83 -41.66 12.91
N LYS A 1189 40.10 -40.63 13.36
CA LYS A 1189 38.64 -40.50 13.21
C LYS A 1189 37.80 -41.64 13.79
N ALA A 1190 38.43 -42.57 14.53
CA ALA A 1190 37.70 -43.60 15.25
C ALA A 1190 36.87 -42.98 16.37
N ARG A 1191 35.66 -43.50 16.60
CA ARG A 1191 34.78 -43.05 17.70
C ARG A 1191 35.48 -43.27 19.05
N ILE A 1192 35.49 -42.23 19.88
CA ILE A 1192 36.07 -42.28 21.22
C ILE A 1192 34.99 -42.80 22.18
N GLU A 1193 35.28 -43.91 22.86
CA GLU A 1193 34.37 -44.53 23.83
C GLU A 1193 34.67 -44.04 25.26
N GLN A 1194 35.96 -43.87 25.58
CA GLN A 1194 36.41 -43.39 26.89
C GLN A 1194 37.63 -42.49 26.73
N VAL A 1195 37.69 -41.44 27.55
CA VAL A 1195 38.88 -40.61 27.74
C VAL A 1195 39.47 -40.93 29.10
N VAL A 1196 40.73 -41.35 29.11
CA VAL A 1196 41.42 -41.85 30.31
C VAL A 1196 42.63 -40.97 30.57
N ASP A 1197 42.90 -40.66 31.83
CA ASP A 1197 44.13 -39.99 32.24
C ASP A 1197 45.35 -40.87 31.88
N SER A 1198 46.28 -40.32 31.10
CA SER A 1198 47.48 -41.02 30.61
C SER A 1198 48.45 -41.41 31.74
N THR A 1199 48.40 -40.74 32.89
CA THR A 1199 49.28 -41.00 34.04
C THR A 1199 48.61 -41.85 35.13
N THR A 1200 47.33 -41.63 35.39
CA THR A 1200 46.62 -42.30 36.50
C THR A 1200 45.74 -43.48 36.05
N GLY A 1201 45.50 -43.63 34.74
CA GLY A 1201 44.62 -44.67 34.19
C GLY A 1201 43.15 -44.52 34.58
N ARG A 1202 42.78 -43.39 35.21
CA ARG A 1202 41.43 -43.09 35.67
C ARG A 1202 40.58 -42.60 34.50
N VAL A 1203 39.36 -43.12 34.37
CA VAL A 1203 38.41 -42.64 33.36
C VAL A 1203 37.98 -41.23 33.74
N ILE A 1204 38.29 -40.27 32.86
CA ILE A 1204 37.94 -38.86 33.02
C ILE A 1204 36.53 -38.61 32.47
N ASP A 1205 36.23 -39.17 31.31
CA ASP A 1205 34.91 -39.08 30.69
C ASP A 1205 34.57 -40.38 29.94
N SER A 1206 33.30 -40.80 30.02
CA SER A 1206 32.79 -42.01 29.37
C SER A 1206 31.64 -41.62 28.45
N VAL A 1207 31.82 -41.79 27.13
CA VAL A 1207 30.79 -41.44 26.15
C VAL A 1207 29.74 -42.55 26.16
N LYS A 1208 28.66 -42.35 26.93
CA LYS A 1208 27.51 -43.27 26.91
C LYS A 1208 26.89 -43.31 25.51
N PRO A 1209 26.44 -44.48 25.02
CA PRO A 1209 25.74 -44.56 23.73
C PRO A 1209 24.45 -43.72 23.79
N ASN A 1210 24.33 -42.75 22.89
CA ASN A 1210 23.05 -42.08 22.61
C ASN A 1210 22.07 -43.14 22.07
N GLU A 1211 21.06 -43.51 22.86
CA GLU A 1211 19.93 -44.36 22.40
C GLU A 1211 18.92 -43.63 21.50
N ASN A 1212 19.16 -42.37 21.11
CA ASN A 1212 18.18 -41.55 20.37
C ASN A 1212 18.57 -41.19 18.92
N TYR A 1213 19.23 -42.08 18.18
CA TYR A 1213 19.42 -41.90 16.73
C TYR A 1213 19.43 -43.25 15.97
N THR A 1214 18.31 -43.97 15.98
CA THR A 1214 17.98 -44.96 14.93
C THR A 1214 16.46 -45.04 14.74
N LYS A 1215 15.84 -43.97 14.25
CA LYS A 1215 14.67 -44.06 13.36
C LYS A 1215 14.76 -42.89 12.38
N ASP A 1216 15.10 -43.25 11.15
CA ASP A 1216 14.77 -42.60 9.88
C ASP A 1216 15.99 -42.68 8.94
N LYS A 1217 16.04 -43.82 8.25
CA LYS A 1217 16.59 -43.93 6.90
C LYS A 1217 15.42 -43.93 5.94
#